data_AF-A0A0V0Q6P7-F1
#
_entry.id   AF-A0A0V0Q6P7-F1
#
_cell.length_a   1.000
_cell.length_b   1.000
_cell.length_c   1.000
_cell.angle_alpha   90.00
_cell.angle_beta   90.00
_cell.angle_gamma   90.00
#
_symmetry.space_group_name_H-M   'P 1'
#
loop_
_entity.id
_entity.type
_entity.pdbx_description
1 polymer ?
#
loop_
_entity_poly.entity_id
_entity_poly.type
_entity_poly.pdbx_seq_one_letter_code
_entity_poly.pdbx_strand_id
1 'polypeptide(L)'
;MLARGDGVLELRADPAGLAPERLLVFEVRGSISRFAEAIRQVAGLELVDEEELESDEEDKQPVAYLLVPDMVALRSLESLWRRWQAGQLGRGETPWAKVFDHLRDLRAWGPDDRVQSADRTFLSSILEGHHDNDLIRLEIELVFRANEASARQSEEETTRALIARGGQVLSRCRLPEISYHALLADIPAWAVREIIAREIGGIAGLDAVMHIRPQSEATAVEIGDAEDAPEAADQIAELGEPILAILDGVPVSAHRRLARHIDLDDPFNLEPDALVVTRAHGTAMASLVIHGDLNRGETPLPRKIHMIPVLGNNDDFPPNRLIVDMIYLAVTRLRDQRPGIVIVNLSLGNRYRPFQNHLSPWARLLDRLAYRFGLLFVVSAGNQVFPFGMPGYATSRDYEAADAASRARSMVEALHGVMADRRLLSPAETINGITVGAANIDAVGPADRAMARALIDPFPAHVAANPSSSLGPGFARSVKPDILMPGAREHMACVGNHRHIDVRPAMASRGAGLKVAAPPRAGRENLDGYSNGTSAAAALASRTCHRIHDALEAAYGAAFLQIPAVQRAVLLKALLVHPAQWPQEIAEVIKTTLGPTGRGQASKQRDNIRRFLGYGYVDAEDALACAADRATFFATGVLESNRLATIDVPVPVAIGGKARPHSLSATVAWFSPVLPGRKTYRSSRLKIVTPAELDALAVSTERWHPDENQSNRGTVSSRRWSGANAPVVTPNMTVPLVIQRDPDQGTAIDDAIPFGVAVTICMPGEIGIYDEVRARVVPPVQARP
;
A
#
# COMPACT_ATOMS: atom_id res chain seq x y z
N MET A 1 2.58 -41.40 -15.94
CA MET A 1 4.00 -41.69 -15.62
C MET A 1 4.82 -40.51 -16.12
N LEU A 2 4.94 -39.45 -15.28
CA LEU A 2 5.80 -38.30 -15.54
C LEU A 2 7.24 -38.74 -15.23
N ALA A 3 7.95 -39.28 -16.22
CA ALA A 3 9.32 -39.74 -16.04
C ALA A 3 10.30 -38.76 -16.71
N ARG A 4 11.17 -38.16 -15.86
CA ARG A 4 12.53 -37.69 -16.16
C ARG A 4 12.69 -36.74 -17.36
N GLY A 5 12.02 -35.59 -17.32
CA GLY A 5 12.62 -34.35 -17.79
C GLY A 5 13.10 -33.58 -16.56
N ASP A 6 14.29 -32.99 -16.59
CA ASP A 6 14.90 -32.21 -15.48
C ASP A 6 14.14 -30.92 -15.11
N GLY A 7 12.86 -30.81 -15.47
CA GLY A 7 11.99 -29.67 -15.16
C GLY A 7 11.02 -30.01 -14.03
N VAL A 8 11.21 -29.37 -12.88
CA VAL A 8 10.25 -29.40 -11.76
C VAL A 8 8.96 -28.68 -12.17
N LEU A 9 7.79 -29.25 -11.87
CA LEU A 9 6.49 -28.61 -12.05
C LEU A 9 6.25 -27.61 -10.90
N GLU A 10 5.87 -26.37 -11.18
CA GLU A 10 5.82 -25.31 -10.16
C GLU A 10 4.46 -24.63 -10.06
N LEU A 11 3.86 -24.62 -8.86
CA LEU A 11 2.60 -23.95 -8.59
C LEU A 11 2.83 -22.56 -7.98
N ARG A 12 2.24 -21.52 -8.57
CA ARG A 12 2.40 -20.10 -8.19
C ARG A 12 1.07 -19.37 -8.06
N ALA A 13 1.09 -18.32 -7.26
CA ALA A 13 -0.02 -17.38 -7.13
C ALA A 13 -0.04 -16.36 -8.28
N ASP A 14 1.11 -15.87 -8.76
CA ASP A 14 1.20 -14.85 -9.82
C ASP A 14 1.74 -15.43 -11.15
N PRO A 15 1.04 -15.23 -12.29
CA PRO A 15 1.51 -15.64 -13.60
C PRO A 15 2.59 -14.70 -14.20
N ALA A 16 2.91 -13.57 -13.56
CA ALA A 16 3.84 -12.58 -14.11
C ALA A 16 5.26 -13.13 -14.34
N GLY A 17 5.79 -12.88 -15.54
CA GLY A 17 7.09 -13.40 -15.97
C GLY A 17 7.10 -14.88 -16.37
N LEU A 18 5.93 -15.53 -16.42
CA LEU A 18 5.76 -16.90 -16.95
C LEU A 18 5.38 -16.87 -18.44
N ALA A 19 5.69 -17.94 -19.16
CA ALA A 19 5.28 -18.12 -20.56
C ALA A 19 3.88 -18.79 -20.60
N PRO A 20 2.79 -18.11 -21.01
CA PRO A 20 1.43 -18.63 -20.90
C PRO A 20 1.13 -19.85 -21.75
N GLU A 21 1.86 -20.06 -22.84
CA GLU A 21 1.79 -21.32 -23.59
C GLU A 21 2.12 -22.55 -22.70
N ARG A 22 2.72 -22.34 -21.52
CA ARG A 22 3.08 -23.36 -20.54
C ARG A 22 2.36 -23.17 -19.20
N LEU A 23 1.23 -22.48 -19.17
CA LEU A 23 0.43 -22.29 -17.97
C LEU A 23 -0.86 -23.09 -17.99
N LEU A 24 -1.05 -23.87 -16.93
CA LEU A 24 -2.34 -24.44 -16.55
C LEU A 24 -2.94 -23.66 -15.39
N VAL A 25 -4.22 -23.35 -15.52
CA VAL A 25 -5.03 -22.66 -14.52
C VAL A 25 -5.76 -23.73 -13.70
N PHE A 26 -5.46 -23.78 -12.41
CA PHE A 26 -6.12 -24.64 -11.43
C PHE A 26 -7.16 -23.81 -10.70
N GLU A 27 -8.44 -24.01 -11.03
CA GLU A 27 -9.53 -23.36 -10.32
C GLU A 27 -9.89 -24.23 -9.11
N VAL A 28 -9.67 -23.75 -7.89
CA VAL A 28 -9.74 -24.57 -6.67
C VAL A 28 -11.15 -24.57 -6.09
N ARG A 29 -11.62 -25.74 -5.64
CA ARG A 29 -12.83 -25.93 -4.82
C ARG A 29 -12.48 -25.75 -3.35
N GLY A 30 -12.86 -24.59 -2.79
CA GLY A 30 -12.74 -24.33 -1.36
C GLY A 30 -11.33 -23.94 -0.93
N SER A 31 -10.75 -24.66 0.03
CA SER A 31 -9.50 -24.23 0.70
C SER A 31 -8.24 -24.52 -0.11
N ILE A 32 -7.47 -23.47 -0.43
CA ILE A 32 -6.16 -23.62 -1.08
C ILE A 32 -5.17 -24.41 -0.22
N SER A 33 -5.22 -24.32 1.11
CA SER A 33 -4.34 -25.11 2.00
C SER A 33 -4.52 -26.62 1.80
N ARG A 34 -5.76 -27.11 1.67
CA ARG A 34 -6.03 -28.54 1.40
C ARG A 34 -5.56 -28.96 0.01
N PHE A 35 -5.74 -28.07 -0.97
CA PHE A 35 -5.19 -28.26 -2.30
C PHE A 35 -3.65 -28.34 -2.27
N ALA A 36 -2.99 -27.45 -1.53
CA ALA A 36 -1.54 -27.44 -1.36
C ALA A 36 -1.01 -28.71 -0.67
N GLU A 37 -1.71 -29.22 0.36
CA GLU A 37 -1.41 -30.50 1.00
C GLU A 37 -1.52 -31.69 0.03
N ALA A 38 -2.54 -31.71 -0.83
CA ALA A 38 -2.72 -32.75 -1.84
C ALA A 38 -1.60 -32.70 -2.89
N ILE A 39 -1.20 -31.49 -3.30
CA ILE A 39 -0.11 -31.24 -4.24
C ILE A 39 1.22 -31.79 -3.72
N ARG A 40 1.53 -31.65 -2.42
CA ARG A 40 2.76 -32.21 -1.80
C ARG A 40 2.88 -33.73 -1.92
N GLN A 41 1.77 -34.43 -2.16
CA GLN A 41 1.76 -35.90 -2.33
C GLN A 41 2.08 -36.32 -3.77
N VAL A 42 2.17 -35.38 -4.72
CA VAL A 42 2.49 -35.64 -6.12
C VAL A 42 4.00 -35.49 -6.35
N ALA A 43 4.67 -36.59 -6.67
CA ALA A 43 6.11 -36.57 -6.97
C ALA A 43 6.41 -35.69 -8.20
N GLY A 44 7.34 -34.75 -8.05
CA GLY A 44 7.79 -33.84 -9.12
C GLY A 44 7.04 -32.50 -9.20
N LEU A 45 6.08 -32.25 -8.30
CA LEU A 45 5.42 -30.95 -8.15
C LEU A 45 5.95 -30.20 -6.92
N GLU A 46 6.40 -28.97 -7.10
CA GLU A 46 6.81 -28.07 -6.03
C GLU A 46 5.80 -26.92 -5.86
N LEU A 47 5.44 -26.67 -4.61
CA LEU A 47 4.64 -25.52 -4.21
C LEU A 47 5.59 -24.39 -3.83
N VAL A 48 5.40 -23.22 -4.45
CA VAL A 48 6.44 -22.19 -4.44
C VAL A 48 6.41 -21.29 -3.20
N ASP A 49 5.22 -20.86 -2.78
CA ASP A 49 4.99 -20.27 -1.45
C ASP A 49 3.53 -20.53 -1.04
N GLU A 50 3.32 -21.22 0.08
CA GLU A 50 1.99 -21.53 0.59
C GLU A 50 1.25 -20.27 1.06
N GLU A 51 1.96 -19.25 1.58
CA GLU A 51 1.34 -18.01 2.08
C GLU A 51 0.90 -17.09 0.94
N GLU A 52 1.65 -17.03 -0.17
CA GLU A 52 1.24 -16.30 -1.38
C GLU A 52 0.02 -16.95 -2.05
N LEU A 53 -0.13 -18.27 -1.86
CA LEU A 53 -1.26 -19.05 -2.35
C LEU A 53 -2.47 -18.99 -1.40
N GLU A 54 -2.41 -18.35 -0.23
CA GLU A 54 -3.60 -18.24 0.64
C GLU A 54 -4.62 -17.25 0.07
N SER A 55 -5.81 -17.75 -0.31
CA SER A 55 -6.91 -16.90 -0.76
C SER A 55 -7.60 -16.20 0.41
N ASP A 56 -8.18 -15.04 0.12
CA ASP A 56 -9.11 -14.38 1.04
C ASP A 56 -10.39 -15.23 1.19
N GLU A 57 -11.02 -15.26 2.38
CA GLU A 57 -12.28 -15.98 2.59
C GLU A 57 -13.41 -15.40 1.70
N GLU A 58 -13.27 -14.14 1.28
CA GLU A 58 -14.14 -13.44 0.31
C GLU A 58 -13.87 -13.81 -1.16
N ASP A 59 -12.77 -14.52 -1.45
CA ASP A 59 -12.50 -14.99 -2.80
C ASP A 59 -13.38 -16.21 -3.11
N LYS A 60 -14.47 -15.97 -3.84
CA LYS A 60 -15.44 -17.01 -4.21
C LYS A 60 -14.87 -18.02 -5.20
N GLN A 61 -13.75 -17.74 -5.86
CA GLN A 61 -13.19 -18.54 -6.94
C GLN A 61 -11.66 -18.53 -6.94
N PRO A 62 -11.01 -19.13 -5.91
CA PRO A 62 -9.55 -19.15 -5.84
C PRO A 62 -8.93 -19.83 -7.05
N VAL A 63 -7.92 -19.19 -7.63
CA VAL A 63 -7.15 -19.70 -8.77
C VAL A 63 -5.68 -19.87 -8.37
N ALA A 64 -5.08 -20.97 -8.77
CA ALA A 64 -3.64 -21.19 -8.69
C ALA A 64 -3.09 -21.51 -10.10
N TYR A 65 -1.86 -21.08 -10.40
CA TYR A 65 -1.26 -21.26 -11.71
C TYR A 65 -0.15 -22.30 -11.64
N LEU A 66 -0.24 -23.35 -12.45
CA LEU A 66 0.82 -24.34 -12.59
C LEU A 66 1.62 -24.05 -13.84
N LEU A 67 2.90 -23.75 -13.67
CA LEU A 67 3.86 -23.74 -14.75
C LEU A 67 4.26 -25.19 -15.08
N VAL A 68 4.09 -25.56 -16.34
CA VAL A 68 4.54 -26.85 -16.86
C VAL A 68 5.83 -26.70 -17.69
N PRO A 69 6.77 -27.65 -17.63
CA PRO A 69 8.09 -27.50 -18.25
C PRO A 69 8.01 -27.41 -19.77
N ASP A 70 7.04 -28.10 -20.38
CA ASP A 70 6.82 -28.14 -21.82
C ASP A 70 5.35 -28.42 -22.19
N MET A 71 5.04 -28.32 -23.49
CA MET A 71 3.71 -28.57 -24.06
C MET A 71 3.25 -30.03 -23.93
N VAL A 72 4.18 -30.99 -23.83
CA VAL A 72 3.85 -32.41 -23.69
C VAL A 72 3.31 -32.66 -22.28
N ALA A 73 3.95 -32.07 -21.27
CA ALA A 73 3.51 -32.08 -19.88
C ALA A 73 2.14 -31.39 -19.73
N LEU A 74 1.94 -30.24 -20.41
CA LEU A 74 0.64 -29.54 -20.43
C LEU A 74 -0.48 -30.46 -20.93
N ARG A 75 -0.33 -30.99 -22.14
CA ARG A 75 -1.33 -31.86 -22.78
C ARG A 75 -1.55 -33.16 -22.00
N SER A 76 -0.50 -33.67 -21.36
CA SER A 76 -0.59 -34.88 -20.54
C SER A 76 -1.44 -34.65 -19.29
N LEU A 77 -1.30 -33.49 -18.64
CA LEU A 77 -2.11 -33.11 -17.47
C LEU A 77 -3.57 -32.81 -17.85
N GLU A 78 -3.80 -32.10 -18.95
CA GLU A 78 -5.17 -31.90 -19.47
C GLU A 78 -5.84 -33.24 -19.82
N SER A 79 -5.10 -34.16 -20.45
CA SER A 79 -5.59 -35.49 -20.76
C SER A 79 -5.91 -36.29 -19.49
N LEU A 80 -5.06 -36.18 -18.46
CA LEU A 80 -5.27 -36.81 -17.16
C LEU A 80 -6.53 -36.27 -16.47
N TRP A 81 -6.76 -34.95 -16.52
CA TRP A 81 -7.98 -34.31 -16.02
C TRP A 81 -9.24 -34.77 -16.75
N ARG A 82 -9.22 -34.82 -18.09
CA ARG A 82 -10.35 -35.34 -18.88
C ARG A 82 -10.67 -36.80 -18.55
N ARG A 83 -9.65 -37.63 -18.38
CA ARG A 83 -9.84 -39.04 -17.96
C ARG A 83 -10.42 -39.14 -16.55
N TRP A 84 -10.01 -38.25 -15.64
CA TRP A 84 -10.61 -38.15 -14.32
C TRP A 84 -12.10 -37.78 -14.37
N GLN A 85 -12.46 -36.74 -15.12
CA GLN A 85 -13.86 -36.33 -15.32
C GLN A 85 -14.72 -37.45 -15.92
N ALA A 86 -14.14 -38.30 -16.77
CA ALA A 86 -14.80 -39.46 -17.37
C ALA A 86 -14.81 -40.72 -16.47
N GLY A 87 -14.18 -40.70 -15.29
CA GLY A 87 -14.08 -41.86 -14.39
C GLY A 87 -13.12 -42.96 -14.86
N GLN A 88 -12.14 -42.61 -15.69
CA GLN A 88 -11.25 -43.54 -16.42
C GLN A 88 -9.77 -43.44 -15.99
N LEU A 89 -9.48 -43.12 -14.72
CA LEU A 89 -8.10 -43.12 -14.22
C LEU A 89 -7.53 -44.55 -14.17
N GLY A 90 -6.25 -44.68 -14.51
CA GLY A 90 -5.50 -45.94 -14.46
C GLY A 90 -4.90 -46.24 -13.08
N ARG A 91 -4.40 -47.47 -12.88
CA ARG A 91 -3.65 -47.85 -11.67
C ARG A 91 -2.35 -47.04 -11.57
N GLY A 92 -2.11 -46.39 -10.43
CA GLY A 92 -0.92 -45.55 -10.16
C GLY A 92 -1.15 -44.04 -10.28
N GLU A 93 -2.35 -43.60 -10.64
CA GLU A 93 -2.72 -42.18 -10.80
C GLU A 93 -3.50 -41.61 -9.59
N THR A 94 -3.59 -42.39 -8.51
CA THR A 94 -4.34 -42.07 -7.28
C THR A 94 -3.93 -40.77 -6.57
N PRO A 95 -2.65 -40.34 -6.55
CA PRO A 95 -2.28 -39.04 -5.99
C PRO A 95 -2.93 -37.86 -6.73
N TRP A 96 -3.07 -37.95 -8.06
CA TRP A 96 -3.72 -36.91 -8.87
C TRP A 96 -5.23 -36.85 -8.64
N ALA A 97 -5.88 -37.97 -8.34
CA ALA A 97 -7.29 -37.98 -7.95
C ALA A 97 -7.57 -37.06 -6.75
N LYS A 98 -6.71 -37.10 -5.72
CA LYS A 98 -6.83 -36.22 -4.55
C LYS A 98 -6.66 -34.74 -4.90
N VAL A 99 -5.73 -34.41 -5.79
CA VAL A 99 -5.54 -33.04 -6.29
C VAL A 99 -6.78 -32.57 -7.04
N PHE A 100 -7.29 -33.42 -7.93
CA PHE A 100 -8.44 -33.14 -8.77
C PHE A 100 -9.79 -33.05 -8.02
N ASP A 101 -9.94 -33.76 -6.90
CA ASP A 101 -11.09 -33.59 -5.98
C ASP A 101 -11.21 -32.15 -5.47
N HIS A 102 -10.08 -31.47 -5.33
CA HIS A 102 -9.99 -30.09 -4.91
C HIS A 102 -10.08 -29.10 -6.06
N LEU A 103 -10.34 -29.52 -7.30
CA LEU A 103 -10.47 -28.63 -8.45
C LEU A 103 -11.91 -28.49 -8.93
N ARG A 104 -12.28 -27.25 -9.22
CA ARG A 104 -13.47 -26.88 -9.98
C ARG A 104 -13.21 -27.13 -11.45
N ASP A 105 -12.07 -26.66 -11.93
CA ASP A 105 -11.66 -26.78 -13.32
C ASP A 105 -10.12 -26.81 -13.46
N LEU A 106 -9.67 -27.34 -14.59
CA LEU A 106 -8.28 -27.33 -15.04
C LEU A 106 -8.26 -27.04 -16.54
N ARG A 107 -7.69 -25.90 -16.93
CA ARG A 107 -7.64 -25.43 -18.32
C ARG A 107 -6.34 -24.70 -18.63
N ALA A 108 -5.99 -24.60 -19.91
CA ALA A 108 -4.92 -23.71 -20.35
C ALA A 108 -5.28 -22.24 -20.12
N TRP A 109 -4.26 -21.41 -19.93
CA TRP A 109 -4.40 -19.95 -19.89
C TRP A 109 -5.03 -19.43 -21.19
N GLY A 110 -6.03 -18.55 -21.08
CA GLY A 110 -6.77 -18.07 -22.24
C GLY A 110 -7.47 -16.71 -22.03
N PRO A 111 -8.45 -16.37 -22.89
CA PRO A 111 -9.17 -15.09 -22.83
C PRO A 111 -9.79 -14.76 -21.45
N ASP A 112 -10.23 -15.78 -20.71
CA ASP A 112 -10.80 -15.61 -19.36
C ASP A 112 -9.79 -15.08 -18.33
N ASP A 113 -8.52 -15.40 -18.50
CA ASP A 113 -7.43 -14.97 -17.59
C ASP A 113 -6.81 -13.65 -18.04
N ARG A 114 -6.83 -13.38 -19.36
CA ARG A 114 -6.31 -12.15 -19.98
C ARG A 114 -7.20 -10.94 -19.75
N VAL A 115 -8.52 -11.16 -19.59
CA VAL A 115 -9.50 -10.09 -19.34
C VAL A 115 -10.30 -10.46 -18.10
N GLN A 116 -9.87 -9.98 -16.92
CA GLN A 116 -10.50 -10.36 -15.66
C GLN A 116 -11.91 -9.77 -15.56
N SER A 117 -12.75 -10.34 -14.69
CA SER A 117 -14.16 -9.91 -14.58
C SER A 117 -14.29 -8.43 -14.20
N ALA A 118 -13.40 -7.91 -13.35
CA ALA A 118 -13.35 -6.49 -13.03
C ALA A 118 -13.02 -5.63 -14.26
N ASP A 119 -12.02 -6.02 -15.05
CA ASP A 119 -11.65 -5.32 -16.28
C ASP A 119 -12.82 -5.28 -17.26
N ARG A 120 -13.57 -6.39 -17.40
CA ARG A 120 -14.79 -6.43 -18.22
C ARG A 120 -15.83 -5.42 -17.77
N THR A 121 -16.07 -5.32 -16.47
CA THR A 121 -17.03 -4.36 -15.91
C THR A 121 -16.61 -2.94 -16.25
N PHE A 122 -15.33 -2.60 -16.00
CA PHE A 122 -14.81 -1.26 -16.33
C PHE A 122 -14.89 -0.96 -17.82
N LEU A 123 -14.45 -1.88 -18.68
CA LEU A 123 -14.53 -1.73 -20.13
C LEU A 123 -15.98 -1.58 -20.61
N SER A 124 -16.93 -2.32 -20.02
CA SER A 124 -18.34 -2.21 -20.36
C SER A 124 -18.87 -0.82 -20.02
N SER A 125 -18.55 -0.30 -18.83
CA SER A 125 -18.94 1.06 -18.43
C SER A 125 -18.29 2.13 -19.30
N ILE A 126 -17.03 1.95 -19.71
CA ILE A 126 -16.34 2.88 -20.63
C ILE A 126 -17.02 2.87 -22.01
N LEU A 127 -17.52 1.73 -22.48
CA LEU A 127 -18.18 1.63 -23.78
C LEU A 127 -19.60 2.19 -23.83
N GLU A 128 -20.22 2.50 -22.69
CA GLU A 128 -21.59 3.01 -22.66
C GLU A 128 -21.69 4.32 -23.47
N GLY A 129 -22.54 4.31 -24.50
CA GLY A 129 -22.74 5.48 -25.38
C GLY A 129 -21.75 5.61 -26.55
N HIS A 130 -20.76 4.73 -26.67
CA HIS A 130 -19.80 4.75 -27.79
C HIS A 130 -20.31 4.03 -29.04
N HIS A 131 -20.07 4.63 -30.20
CA HIS A 131 -20.30 4.04 -31.52
C HIS A 131 -19.15 3.10 -31.91
N ASP A 132 -19.41 2.14 -32.82
CA ASP A 132 -18.47 1.07 -33.17
C ASP A 132 -17.06 1.56 -33.56
N ASN A 133 -16.97 2.70 -34.24
CA ASN A 133 -15.71 3.25 -34.73
C ASN A 133 -15.05 4.25 -33.77
N ASP A 134 -15.67 4.54 -32.63
CA ASP A 134 -15.05 5.38 -31.61
C ASP A 134 -13.82 4.66 -31.06
N LEU A 135 -12.71 5.39 -30.96
CA LEU A 135 -11.46 4.83 -30.48
C LEU A 135 -11.44 4.83 -28.95
N ILE A 136 -11.16 3.66 -28.39
CA ILE A 136 -11.05 3.42 -26.95
C ILE A 136 -9.62 3.04 -26.63
N ARG A 137 -9.08 3.67 -25.59
CA ARG A 137 -7.69 3.51 -25.19
C ARG A 137 -7.51 2.41 -24.16
N LEU A 138 -6.65 1.44 -24.47
CA LEU A 138 -6.39 0.27 -23.64
C LEU A 138 -4.90 0.09 -23.37
N GLU A 139 -4.60 -0.44 -22.19
CA GLU A 139 -3.30 -1.02 -21.84
C GLU A 139 -3.31 -2.53 -22.14
N ILE A 140 -2.38 -2.97 -22.97
CA ILE A 140 -2.20 -4.37 -23.33
C ILE A 140 -0.84 -4.82 -22.80
N GLU A 141 -0.86 -5.52 -21.68
CA GLU A 141 0.32 -6.15 -21.09
C GLU A 141 0.64 -7.43 -21.89
N LEU A 142 1.84 -7.49 -22.43
CA LEU A 142 2.36 -8.63 -23.15
C LEU A 142 3.03 -9.60 -22.19
N VAL A 143 3.06 -10.86 -22.60
CA VAL A 143 3.89 -11.87 -21.97
C VAL A 143 5.34 -11.41 -21.95
N PHE A 144 5.90 -11.25 -20.75
CA PHE A 144 7.29 -10.85 -20.65
C PHE A 144 8.21 -11.98 -21.11
N ARG A 145 8.87 -11.78 -22.25
CA ARG A 145 9.88 -12.70 -22.77
C ARG A 145 11.28 -12.14 -22.49
N ALA A 146 12.10 -12.91 -21.78
CA ALA A 146 13.47 -12.51 -21.46
C ALA A 146 14.34 -12.35 -22.72
N ASN A 147 14.19 -13.26 -23.69
CA ASN A 147 14.83 -13.16 -24.99
C ASN A 147 14.24 -12.01 -25.82
N GLU A 148 15.08 -11.08 -26.23
CA GLU A 148 14.65 -9.85 -26.90
C GLU A 148 14.04 -10.09 -28.29
N ALA A 149 14.58 -11.04 -29.07
CA ALA A 149 14.05 -11.35 -30.39
C ALA A 149 12.64 -11.94 -30.30
N SER A 150 12.42 -12.83 -29.34
CA SER A 150 11.10 -13.40 -29.06
C SER A 150 10.11 -12.35 -28.52
N ALA A 151 10.57 -11.46 -27.63
CA ALA A 151 9.75 -10.34 -27.15
C ALA A 151 9.31 -9.41 -28.30
N ARG A 152 10.25 -9.09 -29.20
CA ARG A 152 9.97 -8.25 -30.38
C ARG A 152 8.98 -8.92 -31.34
N GLN A 153 9.13 -10.23 -31.57
CA GLN A 153 8.19 -10.98 -32.39
C GLN A 153 6.76 -10.95 -31.80
N SER A 154 6.62 -11.16 -30.48
CA SER A 154 5.33 -11.07 -29.80
C SER A 154 4.72 -9.67 -29.86
N GLU A 155 5.53 -8.62 -29.72
CA GLU A 155 5.08 -7.23 -29.90
C GLU A 155 4.60 -6.97 -31.34
N GLU A 156 5.36 -7.41 -32.35
CA GLU A 156 5.02 -7.24 -33.77
C GLU A 156 3.75 -8.01 -34.16
N GLU A 157 3.56 -9.21 -33.60
CA GLU A 157 2.33 -10.00 -33.78
C GLU A 157 1.11 -9.27 -33.20
N THR A 158 1.18 -8.85 -31.93
CA THR A 158 0.08 -8.10 -31.29
C THR A 158 -0.19 -6.79 -32.00
N THR A 159 0.86 -6.05 -32.40
CA THR A 159 0.72 -4.80 -33.14
C THR A 159 0.01 -5.01 -34.48
N ARG A 160 0.37 -6.07 -35.24
CA ARG A 160 -0.34 -6.41 -36.49
C ARG A 160 -1.80 -6.76 -36.25
N ALA A 161 -2.10 -7.50 -35.17
CA ALA A 161 -3.47 -7.85 -34.82
C ALA A 161 -4.33 -6.64 -34.41
N LEU A 162 -3.73 -5.65 -33.73
CA LEU A 162 -4.37 -4.38 -33.41
C LEU A 162 -4.65 -3.56 -34.67
N ILE A 163 -3.67 -3.41 -35.55
CA ILE A 163 -3.82 -2.68 -36.82
C ILE A 163 -4.88 -3.34 -37.73
N ALA A 164 -4.91 -4.67 -37.79
CA ALA A 164 -5.92 -5.41 -38.55
C ALA A 164 -7.36 -5.13 -38.09
N ARG A 165 -7.54 -4.69 -36.84
CA ARG A 165 -8.82 -4.27 -36.26
C ARG A 165 -9.04 -2.75 -36.30
N GLY A 166 -8.24 -2.02 -37.07
CA GLY A 166 -8.33 -0.56 -37.17
C GLY A 166 -7.77 0.19 -35.96
N GLY A 167 -6.97 -0.48 -35.12
CA GLY A 167 -6.30 0.14 -33.98
C GLY A 167 -4.92 0.71 -34.30
N GLN A 168 -4.34 1.43 -33.35
CA GLN A 168 -2.99 2.01 -33.41
C GLN A 168 -2.27 1.90 -32.06
N VAL A 169 -0.96 1.69 -32.09
CA VAL A 169 -0.12 1.69 -30.88
C VAL A 169 0.44 3.10 -30.66
N LEU A 170 0.20 3.64 -29.47
CA LEU A 170 0.59 5.00 -29.07
C LEU A 170 1.89 5.02 -28.28
N SER A 171 2.06 4.04 -27.39
CA SER A 171 3.21 3.92 -26.50
C SER A 171 3.55 2.46 -26.28
N ARG A 172 4.82 2.20 -25.97
CA ARG A 172 5.34 0.88 -25.62
C ARG A 172 6.37 1.03 -24.51
N CYS A 173 6.38 0.09 -23.58
CA CYS A 173 7.34 0.06 -22.50
C CYS A 173 7.80 -1.37 -22.26
N ARG A 174 9.10 -1.57 -22.08
CA ARG A 174 9.67 -2.85 -21.68
C ARG A 174 10.69 -2.62 -20.57
N LEU A 175 10.41 -3.13 -19.39
CA LEU A 175 11.25 -3.03 -18.19
C LEU A 175 11.60 -4.44 -17.70
N PRO A 176 12.77 -4.98 -18.09
CA PRO A 176 13.21 -6.31 -17.68
C PRO A 176 13.35 -6.48 -16.17
N GLU A 177 13.71 -5.41 -15.46
CA GLU A 177 13.90 -5.42 -14.01
C GLU A 177 12.63 -5.75 -13.24
N ILE A 178 11.46 -5.59 -13.88
CA ILE A 178 10.15 -5.90 -13.32
C ILE A 178 9.34 -6.87 -14.16
N SER A 179 9.94 -7.55 -15.13
CA SER A 179 9.24 -8.44 -16.05
C SER A 179 7.96 -7.79 -16.62
N TYR A 180 8.08 -6.55 -17.09
CA TYR A 180 6.99 -5.76 -17.66
C TYR A 180 7.25 -5.48 -19.14
N HIS A 181 6.27 -5.76 -19.98
CA HIS A 181 6.26 -5.40 -21.39
C HIS A 181 4.82 -5.06 -21.76
N ALA A 182 4.54 -3.83 -22.17
CA ALA A 182 3.18 -3.40 -22.46
C ALA A 182 3.11 -2.42 -23.62
N LEU A 183 1.92 -2.39 -24.24
CA LEU A 183 1.52 -1.47 -25.28
C LEU A 183 0.34 -0.63 -24.78
N LEU A 184 0.35 0.66 -25.11
CA LEU A 184 -0.83 1.51 -25.03
C LEU A 184 -1.38 1.64 -26.45
N ALA A 185 -2.64 1.30 -26.65
CA ALA A 185 -3.24 1.29 -27.98
C ALA A 185 -4.65 1.91 -27.96
N ASP A 186 -4.98 2.62 -29.05
CA ASP A 186 -6.35 2.95 -29.38
C ASP A 186 -6.92 1.84 -30.26
N ILE A 187 -8.09 1.32 -29.92
CA ILE A 187 -8.83 0.36 -30.75
C ILE A 187 -10.30 0.77 -30.88
N PRO A 188 -10.96 0.46 -32.00
CA PRO A 188 -12.39 0.75 -32.15
C PRO A 188 -13.25 0.04 -31.10
N ALA A 189 -14.34 0.67 -30.68
CA ALA A 189 -15.29 0.16 -29.71
C ALA A 189 -15.81 -1.25 -30.06
N TRP A 190 -16.01 -1.58 -31.34
CA TRP A 190 -16.42 -2.93 -31.75
C TRP A 190 -15.37 -4.00 -31.37
N ALA A 191 -14.08 -3.69 -31.48
CA ALA A 191 -13.00 -4.59 -31.10
C ALA A 191 -12.89 -4.71 -29.57
N VAL A 192 -13.21 -3.65 -28.82
CA VAL A 192 -13.36 -3.73 -27.36
C VAL A 192 -14.51 -4.66 -26.98
N ARG A 193 -15.62 -4.68 -27.74
CA ARG A 193 -16.72 -5.64 -27.48
C ARG A 193 -16.28 -7.09 -27.67
N GLU A 194 -15.42 -7.39 -28.65
CA GLU A 194 -14.79 -8.73 -28.77
C GLU A 194 -13.97 -9.09 -27.52
N ILE A 195 -13.23 -8.12 -26.97
CA ILE A 195 -12.43 -8.29 -25.74
C ILE A 195 -13.34 -8.53 -24.53
N ILE A 196 -14.42 -7.76 -24.38
CA ILE A 196 -15.42 -7.93 -23.32
C ILE A 196 -16.14 -9.27 -23.46
N ALA A 197 -16.41 -9.72 -24.68
CA ALA A 197 -16.98 -11.03 -24.97
C ALA A 197 -15.96 -12.17 -24.82
N ARG A 198 -14.67 -11.83 -24.62
CA ARG A 198 -13.54 -12.77 -24.49
C ARG A 198 -13.41 -13.70 -25.71
N GLU A 199 -13.63 -13.15 -26.90
CA GLU A 199 -13.60 -13.94 -28.13
C GLU A 199 -12.20 -14.47 -28.43
N ILE A 200 -12.10 -15.78 -28.70
CA ILE A 200 -10.84 -16.46 -29.04
C ILE A 200 -10.25 -15.92 -30.35
N GLY A 201 -11.09 -15.45 -31.28
CA GLY A 201 -10.63 -14.80 -32.51
C GLY A 201 -10.08 -13.39 -32.31
N GLY A 202 -10.38 -12.76 -31.15
CA GLY A 202 -10.08 -11.38 -30.79
C GLY A 202 -8.65 -11.14 -30.29
N ILE A 203 -8.36 -9.92 -29.84
CA ILE A 203 -7.08 -9.56 -29.19
C ILE A 203 -6.87 -10.39 -27.92
N ALA A 204 -7.93 -10.68 -27.17
CA ALA A 204 -7.89 -11.55 -26.00
C ALA A 204 -7.46 -13.00 -26.34
N GLY A 205 -7.56 -13.42 -27.60
CA GLY A 205 -7.14 -14.74 -28.08
C GLY A 205 -5.64 -14.89 -28.31
N LEU A 206 -4.88 -13.80 -28.40
CA LEU A 206 -3.46 -13.84 -28.76
C LEU A 206 -2.56 -14.40 -27.66
N ASP A 207 -1.70 -15.37 -28.00
CA ASP A 207 -0.73 -15.98 -27.07
C ASP A 207 0.28 -15.00 -26.49
N ALA A 208 0.57 -13.92 -27.23
CA ALA A 208 1.44 -12.84 -26.80
C ALA A 208 0.83 -11.95 -25.70
N VAL A 209 -0.49 -11.99 -25.49
CA VAL A 209 -1.19 -11.11 -24.54
C VAL A 209 -1.28 -11.77 -23.17
N MET A 210 -0.83 -11.03 -22.16
CA MET A 210 -0.93 -11.41 -20.76
C MET A 210 -2.19 -10.81 -20.12
N HIS A 211 -2.40 -9.50 -20.25
CA HIS A 211 -3.59 -8.83 -19.71
C HIS A 211 -4.05 -7.69 -20.62
N ILE A 212 -5.36 -7.43 -20.65
CA ILE A 212 -5.96 -6.27 -21.33
C ILE A 212 -6.80 -5.49 -20.33
N ARG A 213 -6.54 -4.19 -20.22
CA ARG A 213 -7.17 -3.30 -19.23
C ARG A 213 -7.50 -1.94 -19.83
N PRO A 214 -8.42 -1.17 -19.24
CA PRO A 214 -8.53 0.26 -19.50
C PRO A 214 -7.19 0.98 -19.26
N GLN A 215 -7.01 2.12 -19.91
CA GLN A 215 -5.92 3.03 -19.53
C GLN A 215 -6.01 3.40 -18.05
N SER A 216 -4.87 3.44 -17.38
CA SER A 216 -4.76 3.95 -16.02
C SER A 216 -5.38 5.33 -15.89
N GLU A 217 -6.26 5.51 -14.90
CA GLU A 217 -6.88 6.79 -14.58
C GLU A 217 -6.61 7.12 -13.10
N ALA A 218 -6.23 8.38 -12.85
CA ALA A 218 -5.91 8.85 -11.51
C ALA A 218 -7.19 8.88 -10.66
N THR A 219 -7.03 8.71 -9.35
CA THR A 219 -8.14 8.96 -8.43
C THR A 219 -8.36 10.47 -8.35
N ALA A 220 -9.56 10.94 -8.70
CA ALA A 220 -9.88 12.35 -8.66
C ALA A 220 -9.79 12.90 -7.22
N VAL A 221 -9.23 14.10 -7.08
CA VAL A 221 -9.27 14.89 -5.86
C VAL A 221 -9.78 16.27 -6.24
N GLU A 222 -10.87 16.69 -5.58
CA GLU A 222 -11.39 18.04 -5.75
C GLU A 222 -11.04 18.88 -4.53
N ILE A 223 -10.86 20.18 -4.76
CA ILE A 223 -10.70 21.17 -3.70
C ILE A 223 -12.05 21.84 -3.45
N GLY A 224 -12.59 21.60 -2.26
CA GLY A 224 -13.85 22.20 -1.81
C GLY A 224 -13.66 23.61 -1.25
N ASP A 225 -14.75 24.40 -1.27
CA ASP A 225 -14.92 25.69 -0.57
C ASP A 225 -13.72 26.66 -0.65
N ALA A 226 -13.28 26.99 -1.87
CA ALA A 226 -12.16 27.91 -2.06
C ALA A 226 -12.41 29.31 -1.47
N GLU A 227 -11.44 29.85 -0.74
CA GLU A 227 -11.51 31.12 -0.02
C GLU A 227 -10.19 31.92 -0.09
N ASP A 228 -10.22 33.22 0.24
CA ASP A 228 -9.01 34.04 0.26
C ASP A 228 -8.05 33.54 1.33
N ALA A 229 -6.79 33.31 0.94
CA ALA A 229 -5.74 33.04 1.90
C ALA A 229 -5.44 34.32 2.71
N PRO A 230 -5.31 34.25 4.04
CA PRO A 230 -4.86 35.38 4.84
C PRO A 230 -3.44 35.83 4.43
N GLU A 231 -3.11 37.10 4.66
CA GLU A 231 -1.77 37.63 4.42
C GLU A 231 -0.74 36.90 5.29
N ALA A 232 0.21 36.19 4.66
CA ALA A 232 1.33 35.55 5.34
C ALA A 232 2.48 36.54 5.54
N ALA A 233 3.21 36.42 6.66
CA ALA A 233 4.39 37.22 6.94
C ALA A 233 5.59 36.80 6.06
N ASP A 234 6.31 37.77 5.50
CA ASP A 234 7.34 37.58 4.47
C ASP A 234 8.73 37.09 4.95
N GLN A 235 8.91 36.85 6.25
CA GLN A 235 10.23 36.53 6.80
C GLN A 235 10.42 35.02 6.95
N ILE A 236 11.10 34.42 5.96
CA ILE A 236 11.59 33.04 6.04
C ILE A 236 13.09 33.06 5.73
N ALA A 237 13.87 32.36 6.54
CA ALA A 237 15.29 32.10 6.29
C ALA A 237 15.50 31.36 4.95
N GLU A 238 16.74 31.31 4.47
CA GLU A 238 17.08 30.52 3.29
C GLU A 238 16.70 29.04 3.51
N LEU A 239 15.90 28.47 2.60
CA LEU A 239 15.41 27.10 2.70
C LEU A 239 16.50 26.11 2.31
N GLY A 240 16.63 25.03 3.08
CA GLY A 240 17.59 23.96 2.80
C GLY A 240 17.26 23.15 1.54
N GLU A 241 18.23 22.35 1.09
CA GLU A 241 18.09 21.44 -0.04
C GLU A 241 17.00 20.37 0.18
N PRO A 242 16.32 19.93 -0.89
CA PRO A 242 15.24 18.96 -0.79
C PRO A 242 15.75 17.57 -0.44
N ILE A 243 15.10 16.95 0.54
CA ILE A 243 15.27 15.53 0.91
C ILE A 243 14.05 14.66 0.55
N LEU A 244 12.98 15.33 0.11
CA LEU A 244 11.68 14.77 -0.23
C LEU A 244 11.30 15.21 -1.65
N ALA A 245 10.87 14.25 -2.46
CA ALA A 245 10.23 14.50 -3.75
C ALA A 245 8.74 14.18 -3.71
N ILE A 246 7.96 14.88 -4.53
CA ILE A 246 6.56 14.60 -4.78
C ILE A 246 6.40 14.26 -6.27
N LEU A 247 5.83 13.08 -6.58
CA LEU A 247 5.41 12.71 -7.93
C LEU A 247 3.88 12.84 -8.01
N ASP A 248 3.40 13.92 -8.62
CA ASP A 248 1.96 14.28 -8.59
C ASP A 248 1.58 15.18 -9.79
N GLY A 249 0.46 15.89 -9.75
CA GLY A 249 0.08 16.86 -10.78
C GLY A 249 0.90 18.14 -10.74
N VAL A 250 0.80 18.91 -11.82
CA VAL A 250 1.50 20.20 -11.93
C VAL A 250 1.01 21.12 -10.79
N PRO A 251 1.88 21.65 -9.92
CA PRO A 251 1.44 22.57 -8.88
C PRO A 251 1.23 23.99 -9.42
N VAL A 252 0.48 24.80 -8.70
CA VAL A 252 0.51 26.26 -8.86
C VAL A 252 1.76 26.79 -8.17
N SER A 253 2.93 26.62 -8.81
CA SER A 253 4.23 27.00 -8.25
C SER A 253 4.29 28.46 -7.80
N ALA A 254 3.61 29.37 -8.51
CA ALA A 254 3.57 30.79 -8.16
C ALA A 254 2.67 31.12 -6.94
N HIS A 255 1.94 30.15 -6.39
CA HIS A 255 1.08 30.37 -5.22
C HIS A 255 1.92 30.86 -4.04
N ARG A 256 1.47 31.88 -3.30
CA ARG A 256 2.25 32.52 -2.22
C ARG A 256 2.75 31.54 -1.16
N ARG A 257 1.96 30.52 -0.83
CA ARG A 257 2.34 29.44 0.10
C ARG A 257 3.37 28.45 -0.46
N LEU A 258 3.58 28.40 -1.77
CA LEU A 258 4.40 27.37 -2.44
C LEU A 258 5.66 27.94 -3.11
N ALA A 259 5.62 29.19 -3.58
CA ALA A 259 6.61 29.77 -4.50
C ALA A 259 8.06 29.73 -4.03
N ARG A 260 8.31 29.75 -2.72
CA ARG A 260 9.67 29.63 -2.18
C ARG A 260 10.12 28.19 -1.97
N HIS A 261 9.17 27.27 -1.75
CA HIS A 261 9.43 25.89 -1.37
C HIS A 261 9.54 24.94 -2.56
N ILE A 262 8.91 25.23 -3.69
CA ILE A 262 8.87 24.30 -4.82
C ILE A 262 10.14 24.41 -5.68
N ASP A 263 10.83 23.29 -5.82
CA ASP A 263 11.85 23.04 -6.84
C ASP A 263 11.23 22.14 -7.92
N LEU A 264 10.71 22.76 -8.99
CA LEU A 264 9.98 22.06 -10.05
C LEU A 264 10.93 21.51 -11.13
N ASP A 265 10.84 20.21 -11.41
CA ASP A 265 11.45 19.53 -12.56
C ASP A 265 10.34 18.88 -13.39
N ASP A 266 10.10 19.38 -14.60
CA ASP A 266 9.04 18.89 -15.50
C ASP A 266 9.62 18.12 -16.70
N PRO A 267 10.07 16.87 -16.51
CA PRO A 267 10.72 16.08 -17.56
C PRO A 267 9.77 15.66 -18.68
N PHE A 268 8.45 15.76 -18.46
CA PHE A 268 7.43 15.37 -19.43
C PHE A 268 6.77 16.57 -20.12
N ASN A 269 7.18 17.80 -19.77
CA ASN A 269 6.66 19.04 -20.33
C ASN A 269 5.13 19.15 -20.18
N LEU A 270 4.62 18.87 -18.97
CA LEU A 270 3.19 18.90 -18.64
C LEU A 270 2.73 20.28 -18.18
N GLU A 271 3.61 21.09 -17.59
CA GLU A 271 3.26 22.41 -17.06
C GLU A 271 2.67 23.36 -18.11
N PRO A 272 3.21 23.47 -19.34
CA PRO A 272 2.68 24.40 -20.33
C PRO A 272 1.23 24.12 -20.74
N ASP A 273 0.83 22.84 -20.75
CA ASP A 273 -0.49 22.41 -21.20
C ASP A 273 -1.51 22.27 -20.05
N ALA A 274 -1.04 22.25 -18.80
CA ALA A 274 -1.90 22.19 -17.62
C ALA A 274 -2.42 23.58 -17.24
N LEU A 275 -3.73 23.80 -17.43
CA LEU A 275 -4.38 25.07 -17.06
C LEU A 275 -4.25 25.33 -15.56
N VAL A 276 -3.87 26.54 -15.16
CA VAL A 276 -3.61 26.86 -13.74
C VAL A 276 -4.82 26.57 -12.83
N VAL A 277 -6.05 26.76 -13.33
CA VAL A 277 -7.29 26.47 -12.60
C VAL A 277 -7.52 24.98 -12.32
N THR A 278 -6.88 24.10 -13.10
CA THR A 278 -7.04 22.64 -13.01
C THR A 278 -5.89 21.96 -12.26
N ARG A 279 -4.92 22.74 -11.76
CA ARG A 279 -3.75 22.29 -10.98
C ARG A 279 -4.10 22.10 -9.50
N ALA A 280 -5.06 21.23 -9.20
CA ALA A 280 -5.63 21.09 -7.86
C ALA A 280 -4.82 20.14 -6.97
N HIS A 281 -4.67 18.89 -7.41
CA HIS A 281 -4.11 17.81 -6.61
C HIS A 281 -2.64 18.06 -6.25
N GLY A 282 -1.79 18.38 -7.23
CA GLY A 282 -0.38 18.68 -6.98
C GLY A 282 -0.17 19.87 -6.03
N THR A 283 -1.02 20.90 -6.14
CA THR A 283 -1.01 22.07 -5.25
C THR A 283 -1.40 21.70 -3.81
N ALA A 284 -2.46 20.89 -3.65
CA ALA A 284 -2.92 20.43 -2.35
C ALA A 284 -1.88 19.53 -1.65
N MET A 285 -1.30 18.57 -2.38
CA MET A 285 -0.29 17.65 -1.83
C MET A 285 0.97 18.41 -1.42
N ALA A 286 1.46 19.32 -2.26
CA ALA A 286 2.57 20.21 -1.91
C ALA A 286 2.26 21.03 -0.65
N SER A 287 1.04 21.60 -0.57
CA SER A 287 0.62 22.37 0.60
C SER A 287 0.64 21.55 1.88
N LEU A 288 0.11 20.34 1.87
CA LEU A 288 0.07 19.46 3.05
C LEU A 288 1.47 19.02 3.47
N VAL A 289 2.35 18.71 2.52
CA VAL A 289 3.75 18.39 2.83
C VAL A 289 4.43 19.59 3.50
N ILE A 290 4.33 20.77 2.90
CA ILE A 290 5.05 21.96 3.36
C ILE A 290 4.46 22.53 4.66
N HIS A 291 3.14 22.63 4.77
CA HIS A 291 2.46 23.39 5.84
C HIS A 291 1.69 22.52 6.83
N GLY A 292 1.46 21.24 6.53
CA GLY A 292 0.46 20.44 7.24
C GLY A 292 -0.97 20.91 6.92
N ASP A 293 -1.92 20.57 7.79
CA ASP A 293 -3.28 21.13 7.72
C ASP A 293 -3.24 22.61 8.09
N LEU A 294 -3.55 23.51 7.15
CA LEU A 294 -3.54 24.96 7.38
C LEU A 294 -4.53 25.40 8.47
N ASN A 295 -5.52 24.57 8.83
CA ASN A 295 -6.38 24.81 9.98
C ASN A 295 -5.60 24.84 11.31
N ARG A 296 -4.45 24.15 11.38
CA ARG A 296 -3.61 24.06 12.59
C ARG A 296 -2.60 25.20 12.72
N GLY A 297 -2.28 25.87 11.61
CA GLY A 297 -1.27 26.94 11.59
C GLY A 297 0.13 26.46 12.00
N GLU A 298 0.50 25.23 11.63
CA GLU A 298 1.82 24.66 11.94
C GLU A 298 2.97 25.41 11.24
N THR A 299 4.18 25.25 11.75
CA THR A 299 5.37 25.83 11.10
C THR A 299 5.65 25.12 9.76
N PRO A 300 5.89 25.87 8.67
CA PRO A 300 6.26 25.28 7.39
C PRO A 300 7.58 24.49 7.47
N LEU A 301 7.78 23.52 6.57
CA LEU A 301 9.06 22.81 6.49
C LEU A 301 10.22 23.78 6.16
N PRO A 302 11.41 23.58 6.74
CA PRO A 302 12.56 24.47 6.56
C PRO A 302 13.35 24.20 5.27
N ARG A 303 12.87 23.30 4.41
CA ARG A 303 13.54 22.85 3.18
C ARG A 303 12.63 23.02 1.98
N LYS A 304 13.25 23.14 0.80
CA LYS A 304 12.53 23.01 -0.47
C LYS A 304 12.01 21.58 -0.64
N ILE A 305 11.00 21.43 -1.48
CA ILE A 305 10.44 20.15 -1.91
C ILE A 305 10.62 20.04 -3.42
N HIS A 306 11.18 18.91 -3.85
CA HIS A 306 11.36 18.64 -5.27
C HIS A 306 10.07 18.10 -5.86
N MET A 307 9.55 18.72 -6.91
CA MET A 307 8.29 18.33 -7.54
C MET A 307 8.55 17.82 -8.94
N ILE A 308 8.06 16.62 -9.27
CA ILE A 308 8.07 16.09 -10.63
C ILE A 308 6.62 15.81 -11.06
N PRO A 309 6.06 16.61 -11.97
CA PRO A 309 4.74 16.37 -12.51
C PRO A 309 4.66 15.05 -13.27
N VAL A 310 3.66 14.23 -12.96
CA VAL A 310 3.27 13.01 -13.68
C VAL A 310 1.79 13.00 -14.06
N LEU A 311 1.02 13.98 -13.58
CA LEU A 311 -0.33 14.30 -14.05
C LEU A 311 -0.32 15.65 -14.78
N GLY A 312 -1.06 15.74 -15.87
CA GLY A 312 -1.16 16.92 -16.73
C GLY A 312 -2.37 17.78 -16.39
N ASN A 313 -3.03 18.28 -17.43
CA ASN A 313 -4.26 19.07 -17.29
C ASN A 313 -5.35 18.25 -16.58
N ASN A 314 -6.14 18.90 -15.71
CA ASN A 314 -7.16 18.26 -14.87
C ASN A 314 -6.61 17.23 -13.86
N ASP A 315 -5.31 17.25 -13.58
CA ASP A 315 -4.66 16.23 -12.77
C ASP A 315 -4.87 14.80 -13.33
N ASP A 316 -5.00 14.67 -14.66
CA ASP A 316 -5.13 13.39 -15.35
C ASP A 316 -3.77 12.82 -15.75
N PHE A 317 -3.66 11.49 -15.83
CA PHE A 317 -2.49 10.86 -16.44
C PHE A 317 -2.38 11.27 -17.92
N PRO A 318 -1.18 11.59 -18.43
CA PRO A 318 -1.02 11.94 -19.83
C PRO A 318 -1.55 10.84 -20.75
N PRO A 319 -2.44 11.17 -21.69
CA PRO A 319 -3.25 10.16 -22.34
C PRO A 319 -2.42 9.27 -23.27
N ASN A 320 -1.23 9.69 -23.72
CA ASN A 320 -0.40 8.95 -24.67
C ASN A 320 0.81 8.23 -24.02
N ARG A 321 0.79 7.97 -22.71
CA ARG A 321 1.90 7.34 -21.99
C ARG A 321 1.43 6.24 -21.05
N LEU A 322 2.29 5.24 -20.86
CA LEU A 322 2.14 4.22 -19.83
C LEU A 322 2.65 4.78 -18.50
N ILE A 323 1.82 4.75 -17.45
CA ILE A 323 2.19 5.32 -16.14
C ILE A 323 3.43 4.66 -15.54
N VAL A 324 3.58 3.34 -15.72
CA VAL A 324 4.74 2.58 -15.25
C VAL A 324 6.04 3.11 -15.89
N ASP A 325 6.00 3.45 -17.18
CA ASP A 325 7.14 4.04 -17.90
C ASP A 325 7.47 5.44 -17.36
N MET A 326 6.44 6.28 -17.19
CA MET A 326 6.61 7.63 -16.65
C MET A 326 7.24 7.62 -15.25
N ILE A 327 6.74 6.78 -14.33
CA ILE A 327 7.27 6.71 -12.97
C ILE A 327 8.71 6.18 -12.98
N TYR A 328 9.03 5.20 -13.83
CA TYR A 328 10.40 4.70 -13.98
C TYR A 328 11.35 5.82 -14.42
N LEU A 329 10.97 6.58 -15.45
CA LEU A 329 11.77 7.70 -15.95
C LEU A 329 11.91 8.83 -14.92
N ALA A 330 10.82 9.19 -14.25
CA ALA A 330 10.80 10.21 -13.20
C ALA A 330 11.74 9.87 -12.04
N VAL A 331 11.66 8.65 -11.51
CA VAL A 331 12.48 8.22 -10.37
C VAL A 331 13.94 8.03 -10.76
N THR A 332 14.22 7.51 -11.97
CA THR A 332 15.60 7.37 -12.46
C THR A 332 16.26 8.74 -12.59
N ARG A 333 15.55 9.70 -13.20
CA ARG A 333 16.02 11.09 -13.30
C ARG A 333 16.20 11.75 -11.93
N LEU A 334 15.24 11.56 -11.02
CA LEU A 334 15.32 12.03 -9.64
C LEU A 334 16.60 11.54 -8.96
N ARG A 335 16.93 10.25 -9.10
CA ARG A 335 18.13 9.67 -8.50
C ARG A 335 19.42 10.27 -9.09
N ASP A 336 19.44 10.49 -10.39
CA ASP A 336 20.61 11.05 -11.08
C ASP A 336 20.85 12.53 -10.71
N GLN A 337 19.78 13.31 -10.56
CA GLN A 337 19.89 14.76 -10.35
C GLN A 337 19.86 15.17 -8.87
N ARG A 338 19.12 14.45 -8.04
CA ARG A 338 18.87 14.77 -6.63
C ARG A 338 19.18 13.54 -5.73
N PRO A 339 20.43 13.05 -5.70
CA PRO A 339 20.80 11.86 -4.93
C PRO A 339 20.59 12.00 -3.41
N GLY A 340 20.47 13.24 -2.90
CA GLY A 340 20.16 13.54 -1.50
C GLY A 340 18.73 13.17 -1.08
N ILE A 341 17.82 12.98 -2.03
CA ILE A 341 16.42 12.64 -1.76
C ILE A 341 16.29 11.19 -1.31
N VAL A 342 15.60 10.99 -0.19
CA VAL A 342 15.35 9.67 0.43
C VAL A 342 13.87 9.37 0.64
N ILE A 343 12.99 10.38 0.52
CA ILE A 343 11.53 10.24 0.65
C ILE A 343 10.88 10.59 -0.68
N VAL A 344 9.93 9.78 -1.14
CA VAL A 344 9.09 10.07 -2.31
C VAL A 344 7.63 9.92 -1.94
N ASN A 345 6.89 11.02 -2.02
CA ASN A 345 5.43 11.02 -1.90
C ASN A 345 4.80 10.63 -3.25
N LEU A 346 3.93 9.64 -3.23
CA LEU A 346 3.12 9.20 -4.36
C LEU A 346 1.66 9.08 -3.90
N SER A 347 0.96 10.22 -3.86
CA SER A 347 -0.46 10.30 -3.49
C SER A 347 -1.38 9.94 -4.66
N LEU A 348 -1.00 8.93 -5.45
CA LEU A 348 -1.66 8.53 -6.68
C LEU A 348 -2.08 7.06 -6.62
N GLY A 349 -3.17 6.75 -7.31
CA GLY A 349 -3.64 5.38 -7.50
C GLY A 349 -4.44 5.25 -8.79
N ASN A 350 -4.43 4.04 -9.36
CA ASN A 350 -5.21 3.71 -10.55
C ASN A 350 -6.58 3.17 -10.14
N ARG A 351 -7.65 3.94 -10.41
CA ARG A 351 -9.03 3.56 -10.07
C ARG A 351 -9.52 2.27 -10.74
N TYR A 352 -8.96 1.93 -11.90
CA TYR A 352 -9.29 0.71 -12.64
C TYR A 352 -8.47 -0.49 -12.18
N ARG A 353 -7.64 -0.32 -11.16
CA ARG A 353 -6.79 -1.39 -10.63
C ARG A 353 -6.90 -1.59 -9.12
N PRO A 354 -8.06 -2.05 -8.63
CA PRO A 354 -8.14 -2.62 -7.29
C PRO A 354 -7.21 -3.83 -7.14
N PHE A 355 -6.61 -3.98 -5.97
CA PHE A 355 -5.71 -5.08 -5.65
C PHE A 355 -6.48 -6.41 -5.64
N GLN A 356 -6.05 -7.38 -6.45
CA GLN A 356 -6.68 -8.70 -6.55
C GLN A 356 -5.69 -9.80 -6.17
N ASN A 357 -5.03 -9.67 -5.02
CA ASN A 357 -4.02 -10.61 -4.50
C ASN A 357 -2.71 -10.69 -5.31
N HIS A 358 -2.63 -10.04 -6.47
CA HIS A 358 -1.44 -9.98 -7.33
C HIS A 358 -0.87 -8.56 -7.37
N LEU A 359 0.46 -8.46 -7.45
CA LEU A 359 1.14 -7.17 -7.50
C LEU A 359 1.07 -6.56 -8.89
N SER A 360 0.65 -5.30 -8.99
CA SER A 360 0.73 -4.56 -10.25
C SER A 360 2.19 -4.35 -10.69
N PRO A 361 2.50 -4.26 -12.00
CA PRO A 361 3.75 -3.71 -12.51
C PRO A 361 4.14 -2.38 -11.84
N TRP A 362 3.17 -1.55 -11.43
CA TRP A 362 3.46 -0.30 -10.75
C TRP A 362 3.98 -0.55 -9.32
N ALA A 363 3.34 -1.40 -8.52
CA ALA A 363 3.85 -1.80 -7.21
C ALA A 363 5.22 -2.52 -7.34
N ARG A 364 5.38 -3.41 -8.34
CA ARG A 364 6.65 -4.07 -8.66
C ARG A 364 7.77 -3.08 -8.98
N LEU A 365 7.43 -2.02 -9.73
CA LEU A 365 8.33 -0.92 -10.01
C LEU A 365 8.76 -0.20 -8.74
N LEU A 366 7.80 0.21 -7.88
CA LEU A 366 8.13 0.90 -6.64
C LEU A 366 9.01 0.04 -5.74
N ASP A 367 8.70 -1.24 -5.59
CA ASP A 367 9.49 -2.14 -4.75
C ASP A 367 10.92 -2.30 -5.25
N ARG A 368 11.08 -2.44 -6.57
CA ARG A 368 12.39 -2.53 -7.24
C ARG A 368 13.20 -1.27 -7.04
N LEU A 369 12.58 -0.10 -7.25
CA LEU A 369 13.24 1.20 -7.12
C LEU A 369 13.55 1.55 -5.67
N ALA A 370 12.70 1.16 -4.72
CA ALA A 370 12.93 1.36 -3.29
C ALA A 370 14.23 0.67 -2.84
N TYR A 371 14.36 -0.61 -3.20
CA TYR A 371 15.53 -1.41 -2.90
C TYR A 371 16.77 -0.90 -3.65
N ARG A 372 16.65 -0.66 -4.96
CA ARG A 372 17.79 -0.25 -5.81
C ARG A 372 18.35 1.11 -5.44
N PHE A 373 17.50 2.08 -5.14
CA PHE A 373 17.90 3.47 -4.95
C PHE A 373 17.86 3.93 -3.49
N GLY A 374 17.39 3.09 -2.57
CA GLY A 374 17.24 3.47 -1.16
C GLY A 374 16.22 4.58 -0.96
N LEU A 375 15.04 4.43 -1.59
CA LEU A 375 13.95 5.39 -1.56
C LEU A 375 12.79 4.86 -0.71
N LEU A 376 12.35 5.66 0.27
CA LEU A 376 11.09 5.43 0.97
C LEU A 376 9.94 6.03 0.17
N PHE A 377 9.19 5.17 -0.52
CA PHE A 377 7.92 5.56 -1.13
C PHE A 377 6.80 5.58 -0.09
N VAL A 378 6.10 6.70 -0.01
CA VAL A 378 4.88 6.88 0.79
C VAL A 378 3.71 6.95 -0.20
N VAL A 379 2.80 5.98 -0.12
CA VAL A 379 1.77 5.71 -1.12
C VAL A 379 0.39 5.80 -0.48
N SER A 380 -0.55 6.50 -1.11
CA SER A 380 -1.95 6.53 -0.66
C SER A 380 -2.63 5.18 -0.86
N ALA A 381 -3.46 4.73 0.10
CA ALA A 381 -4.16 3.44 0.00
C ALA A 381 -5.23 3.39 -1.11
N GLY A 382 -5.74 4.55 -1.54
CA GLY A 382 -6.81 4.70 -2.53
C GLY A 382 -8.17 4.99 -1.89
N ASN A 383 -9.01 5.76 -2.60
CA ASN A 383 -10.33 6.19 -2.12
C ASN A 383 -11.46 5.48 -2.90
N GLN A 384 -12.42 4.92 -2.16
CA GLN A 384 -13.58 4.18 -2.64
C GLN A 384 -14.83 5.04 -2.48
N VAL A 385 -15.24 5.69 -3.56
CA VAL A 385 -16.26 6.76 -3.56
C VAL A 385 -17.64 6.31 -4.06
N PHE A 386 -17.78 5.05 -4.46
CA PHE A 386 -19.06 4.51 -4.93
C PHE A 386 -20.10 4.46 -3.79
N PRO A 387 -21.38 4.75 -4.08
CA PRO A 387 -22.45 4.64 -3.10
C PRO A 387 -22.61 3.21 -2.58
N PHE A 388 -23.02 3.09 -1.31
CA PHE A 388 -23.36 1.80 -0.69
C PHE A 388 -24.57 1.95 0.22
N GLY A 389 -25.28 0.84 0.42
CA GLY A 389 -26.51 0.79 1.21
C GLY A 389 -26.26 0.77 2.72
N MET A 390 -27.20 1.33 3.48
CA MET A 390 -27.23 1.29 4.95
C MET A 390 -28.49 0.55 5.44
N PRO A 391 -28.52 -0.79 5.45
CA PRO A 391 -29.75 -1.58 5.63
C PRO A 391 -30.53 -1.31 6.93
N GLY A 392 -29.86 -0.82 7.97
CA GLY A 392 -30.49 -0.50 9.26
C GLY A 392 -31.35 0.78 9.28
N TYR A 393 -31.36 1.58 8.20
CA TYR A 393 -32.00 2.88 8.19
C TYR A 393 -32.84 3.12 6.93
N ALA A 394 -34.14 3.35 7.14
CA ALA A 394 -35.08 3.66 6.05
C ALA A 394 -34.89 5.08 5.51
N THR A 395 -34.56 6.05 6.38
CA THR A 395 -34.35 7.45 5.98
C THR A 395 -33.06 8.04 6.54
N SER A 396 -32.58 9.11 5.91
CA SER A 396 -31.36 9.80 6.38
C SER A 396 -31.55 10.43 7.75
N ARG A 397 -32.78 10.86 8.08
CA ARG A 397 -33.13 11.39 9.40
C ARG A 397 -33.00 10.33 10.49
N ASP A 398 -33.36 9.08 10.19
CA ASP A 398 -33.22 7.98 11.15
C ASP A 398 -31.74 7.71 11.46
N TYR A 399 -30.88 7.77 10.43
CA TYR A 399 -29.44 7.60 10.60
C TYR A 399 -28.80 8.79 11.34
N GLU A 400 -29.20 10.01 11.00
CA GLU A 400 -28.72 11.23 11.66
C GLU A 400 -29.13 11.30 13.14
N ALA A 401 -30.37 10.88 13.46
CA ALA A 401 -30.90 10.84 14.82
C ALA A 401 -30.32 9.71 15.68
N ALA A 402 -29.66 8.72 15.07
CA ALA A 402 -29.05 7.62 15.81
C ALA A 402 -27.88 8.11 16.68
N ASP A 403 -27.71 7.45 17.83
CA ASP A 403 -26.58 7.74 18.71
C ASP A 403 -25.23 7.44 18.03
N ALA A 404 -24.16 8.02 18.57
CA ALA A 404 -22.81 7.92 18.01
C ALA A 404 -22.33 6.46 17.86
N ALA A 405 -22.69 5.58 18.79
CA ALA A 405 -22.28 4.18 18.78
C ALA A 405 -23.01 3.38 17.69
N SER A 406 -24.30 3.62 17.52
CA SER A 406 -25.15 3.01 16.49
C SER A 406 -24.75 3.45 15.09
N ARG A 407 -24.36 4.73 14.93
CA ARG A 407 -23.83 5.24 13.67
C ARG A 407 -22.52 4.57 13.27
N ALA A 408 -21.57 4.47 14.22
CA ALA A 408 -20.29 3.82 14.00
C ALA A 408 -20.45 2.33 13.70
N ARG A 409 -21.27 1.61 14.47
CA ARG A 409 -21.56 0.19 14.27
C ARG A 409 -22.11 -0.09 12.88
N SER A 410 -23.17 0.63 12.50
CA SER A 410 -23.84 0.41 11.22
C SER A 410 -22.94 0.78 10.04
N MET A 411 -22.08 1.80 10.19
CA MET A 411 -21.08 2.14 9.18
C MET A 411 -20.05 1.02 9.03
N VAL A 412 -19.48 0.51 10.13
CA VAL A 412 -18.53 -0.61 10.10
C VAL A 412 -19.15 -1.85 9.46
N GLU A 413 -20.38 -2.17 9.80
CA GLU A 413 -21.13 -3.29 9.20
C GLU A 413 -21.35 -3.10 7.69
N ALA A 414 -21.79 -1.91 7.28
CA ALA A 414 -22.01 -1.61 5.86
C ALA A 414 -20.71 -1.66 5.05
N LEU A 415 -19.62 -1.06 5.57
CA LEU A 415 -18.30 -1.09 4.92
C LEU A 415 -17.75 -2.51 4.81
N HIS A 416 -17.94 -3.34 5.84
CA HIS A 416 -17.57 -4.76 5.80
C HIS A 416 -18.40 -5.52 4.77
N GLY A 417 -19.71 -5.26 4.68
CA GLY A 417 -20.61 -5.89 3.71
C GLY A 417 -20.24 -5.63 2.24
N VAL A 418 -19.49 -4.56 1.95
CA VAL A 418 -18.97 -4.23 0.60
C VAL A 418 -17.44 -4.30 0.52
N MET A 419 -16.77 -4.98 1.46
CA MET A 419 -15.30 -4.98 1.55
C MET A 419 -14.59 -5.52 0.31
N ALA A 420 -15.23 -6.43 -0.43
CA ALA A 420 -14.69 -7.01 -1.65
C ALA A 420 -14.45 -5.97 -2.75
N ASP A 421 -15.25 -4.90 -2.76
CA ASP A 421 -15.16 -3.78 -3.70
C ASP A 421 -14.28 -2.64 -3.16
N ARG A 422 -13.80 -2.74 -1.92
CA ARG A 422 -13.06 -1.69 -1.21
C ARG A 422 -11.57 -1.99 -1.06
N ARG A 423 -11.01 -2.78 -1.96
CA ARG A 423 -9.59 -3.18 -1.92
C ARG A 423 -8.67 -2.00 -2.23
N LEU A 424 -7.42 -2.11 -1.76
CA LEU A 424 -6.34 -1.16 -2.07
C LEU A 424 -6.27 -0.85 -3.58
N LEU A 425 -5.97 0.39 -3.96
CA LEU A 425 -5.78 0.77 -5.37
C LEU A 425 -4.30 0.77 -5.73
N SER A 426 -3.93 0.19 -6.88
CA SER A 426 -2.52 0.15 -7.27
C SER A 426 -1.91 1.55 -7.40
N PRO A 427 -0.70 1.78 -6.83
CA PRO A 427 0.29 0.79 -6.40
C PRO A 427 0.35 0.54 -4.88
N ALA A 428 -0.75 0.78 -4.14
CA ALA A 428 -0.81 0.67 -2.68
C ALA A 428 -0.48 -0.73 -2.11
N GLU A 429 -0.46 -1.77 -2.95
CA GLU A 429 -0.03 -3.12 -2.60
C GLU A 429 1.50 -3.30 -2.52
N THR A 430 2.29 -2.27 -2.81
CA THR A 430 3.75 -2.26 -2.64
C THR A 430 4.19 -2.89 -1.30
N ILE A 431 5.16 -3.81 -1.36
CA ILE A 431 5.68 -4.43 -0.14
C ILE A 431 6.74 -3.56 0.53
N ASN A 432 7.53 -2.79 -0.23
CA ASN A 432 8.65 -1.99 0.29
C ASN A 432 8.25 -0.57 0.64
N GLY A 433 7.23 0.00 0.00
CA GLY A 433 6.66 1.29 0.37
C GLY A 433 5.84 1.26 1.66
N ILE A 434 5.46 2.43 2.15
CA ILE A 434 4.47 2.62 3.21
C ILE A 434 3.14 3.03 2.57
N THR A 435 2.11 2.25 2.80
CA THR A 435 0.75 2.50 2.32
C THR A 435 -0.04 3.18 3.43
N VAL A 436 -0.59 4.34 3.13
CA VAL A 436 -1.23 5.22 4.10
C VAL A 436 -2.73 5.28 3.87
N GLY A 437 -3.49 4.84 4.87
CA GLY A 437 -4.93 5.04 4.95
C GLY A 437 -5.30 6.38 5.59
N ALA A 438 -6.54 6.80 5.40
CA ALA A 438 -7.04 8.06 5.94
C ALA A 438 -7.79 7.82 7.26
N ALA A 439 -7.35 8.46 8.33
CA ALA A 439 -8.12 8.57 9.57
C ALA A 439 -9.10 9.75 9.49
N ASN A 440 -10.25 9.62 10.13
CA ASN A 440 -11.28 10.66 10.25
C ASN A 440 -10.87 11.79 11.22
N ILE A 441 -9.74 12.42 10.93
CA ILE A 441 -9.16 13.49 11.75
C ILE A 441 -8.92 14.71 10.86
N ASP A 442 -9.39 15.85 11.34
CA ASP A 442 -9.03 17.19 10.89
C ASP A 442 -8.99 18.14 12.10
N ALA A 443 -8.50 19.36 11.86
CA ALA A 443 -8.50 20.44 12.84
C ALA A 443 -9.62 21.46 12.60
N VAL A 444 -10.78 21.04 12.07
CA VAL A 444 -11.92 21.94 11.87
C VAL A 444 -12.54 22.34 13.22
N GLY A 445 -12.74 23.64 13.43
CA GLY A 445 -13.33 24.17 14.65
C GLY A 445 -14.85 23.93 14.76
N PRO A 446 -15.46 24.00 15.96
CA PRO A 446 -16.89 23.73 16.15
C PRO A 446 -17.83 24.63 15.32
N ALA A 447 -17.45 25.90 15.12
CA ALA A 447 -18.26 26.85 14.34
C ALA A 447 -18.34 26.47 12.87
N ASP A 448 -17.19 26.14 12.26
CA ASP A 448 -17.11 25.69 10.86
C ASP A 448 -17.75 24.30 10.70
N ARG A 449 -17.54 23.39 11.65
CA ARG A 449 -18.16 22.06 11.62
C ARG A 449 -19.68 22.14 11.64
N ALA A 450 -20.25 23.13 12.32
CA ALA A 450 -21.69 23.38 12.32
C ALA A 450 -22.24 23.87 10.97
N MET A 451 -21.41 24.12 9.95
CA MET A 451 -21.85 24.42 8.59
C MET A 451 -22.15 23.17 7.76
N ALA A 452 -21.63 21.99 8.14
CA ALA A 452 -21.83 20.73 7.42
C ALA A 452 -23.17 20.03 7.74
N ARG A 453 -24.24 20.78 8.04
CA ARG A 453 -25.50 20.27 8.64
C ARG A 453 -26.28 19.28 7.78
N ALA A 454 -26.07 19.27 6.47
CA ALA A 454 -26.76 18.36 5.56
C ALA A 454 -26.03 17.00 5.41
N LEU A 455 -24.87 16.84 6.04
CA LEU A 455 -24.01 15.67 5.94
C LEU A 455 -23.95 14.96 7.29
N ILE A 456 -23.92 13.63 7.26
CA ILE A 456 -23.98 12.80 8.46
C ILE A 456 -22.56 12.36 8.83
N ASP A 457 -22.08 12.75 10.01
CA ASP A 457 -20.82 12.22 10.56
C ASP A 457 -21.04 10.76 11.03
N PRO A 458 -20.39 9.77 10.40
CA PRO A 458 -20.54 8.36 10.78
C PRO A 458 -19.76 7.99 12.05
N PHE A 459 -18.77 8.80 12.46
CA PHE A 459 -17.84 8.50 13.54
C PHE A 459 -17.63 9.69 14.50
N PRO A 460 -18.70 10.31 15.04
CA PRO A 460 -18.60 11.57 15.79
C PRO A 460 -17.81 11.47 17.10
N ALA A 461 -17.70 10.26 17.65
CA ALA A 461 -17.02 9.96 18.93
C ALA A 461 -15.83 9.01 18.77
N HIS A 462 -15.41 8.70 17.53
CA HIS A 462 -14.38 7.69 17.28
C HIS A 462 -13.31 8.23 16.34
N VAL A 463 -12.06 7.86 16.60
CA VAL A 463 -11.00 7.91 15.58
C VAL A 463 -11.05 6.59 14.81
N ALA A 464 -11.46 6.63 13.56
CA ALA A 464 -11.68 5.51 12.66
C ALA A 464 -11.00 5.78 11.30
N ALA A 465 -10.89 4.73 10.47
CA ALA A 465 -10.59 4.94 9.06
C ALA A 465 -11.78 5.65 8.38
N ASN A 466 -11.49 6.55 7.44
CA ASN A 466 -12.53 7.20 6.66
C ASN A 466 -13.35 6.19 5.87
N PRO A 467 -14.67 6.42 5.71
CA PRO A 467 -15.53 5.58 4.89
C PRO A 467 -15.02 5.38 3.47
N SER A 468 -14.30 6.34 2.86
CA SER A 468 -13.69 6.17 1.54
C SER A 468 -12.35 5.41 1.56
N SER A 469 -11.67 5.27 2.69
CA SER A 469 -10.34 4.65 2.71
C SER A 469 -10.41 3.17 2.30
N SER A 470 -9.56 2.77 1.36
CA SER A 470 -9.45 1.37 0.96
C SER A 470 -9.01 0.48 2.13
N LEU A 471 -9.49 -0.76 2.12
CA LEU A 471 -9.27 -1.76 3.15
C LEU A 471 -8.22 -2.78 2.71
N GLY A 472 -7.51 -3.32 3.70
CA GLY A 472 -6.59 -4.43 3.50
C GLY A 472 -7.25 -5.81 3.41
N PRO A 473 -6.45 -6.88 3.43
CA PRO A 473 -4.99 -6.89 3.63
C PRO A 473 -4.21 -6.58 2.35
N GLY A 474 -2.88 -6.56 2.45
CA GLY A 474 -1.97 -6.45 1.30
C GLY A 474 -1.56 -7.82 0.73
N PHE A 475 -0.53 -7.79 -0.12
CA PHE A 475 0.10 -8.98 -0.69
C PHE A 475 0.50 -10.01 0.39
N ALA A 476 0.28 -11.30 0.10
CA ALA A 476 0.47 -12.41 1.05
C ALA A 476 -0.21 -12.17 2.41
N ARG A 477 -1.37 -11.49 2.40
CA ARG A 477 -2.17 -11.13 3.59
C ARG A 477 -1.38 -10.29 4.62
N SER A 478 -0.44 -9.47 4.15
CA SER A 478 0.31 -8.52 4.99
C SER A 478 -0.59 -7.46 5.59
N VAL A 479 -0.12 -6.80 6.65
CA VAL A 479 -0.80 -5.63 7.23
C VAL A 479 -0.78 -4.50 6.19
N LYS A 480 -1.95 -4.11 5.68
CA LYS A 480 -2.17 -2.92 4.85
C LYS A 480 -3.56 -2.32 5.17
N PRO A 481 -3.78 -1.00 5.04
CA PRO A 481 -2.73 0.02 4.97
C PRO A 481 -1.72 -0.16 6.12
N ASP A 482 -0.47 0.27 5.97
CA ASP A 482 0.50 0.09 7.06
C ASP A 482 0.09 0.94 8.25
N ILE A 483 -0.31 2.19 7.99
CA ILE A 483 -0.69 3.17 9.01
C ILE A 483 -1.89 4.00 8.55
N LEU A 484 -2.52 4.67 9.51
CA LEU A 484 -3.47 5.75 9.25
C LEU A 484 -2.85 7.11 9.64
N MET A 485 -3.02 8.09 8.77
CA MET A 485 -2.70 9.51 9.03
C MET A 485 -3.99 10.35 8.91
N PRO A 486 -4.03 11.60 9.43
CA PRO A 486 -5.20 12.46 9.27
C PRO A 486 -5.60 12.62 7.80
N GLY A 487 -6.88 12.40 7.48
CA GLY A 487 -7.42 12.46 6.11
C GLY A 487 -8.75 13.20 6.02
N ALA A 488 -9.03 14.12 6.96
CA ALA A 488 -10.30 14.79 7.22
C ALA A 488 -11.38 13.89 7.83
N ARG A 489 -12.31 14.48 8.60
CA ARG A 489 -13.53 13.82 9.07
C ARG A 489 -14.54 13.71 7.93
N GLU A 490 -14.47 12.62 7.20
CA GLU A 490 -15.36 12.43 6.05
C GLU A 490 -16.81 12.16 6.49
N HIS A 491 -17.70 13.10 6.20
CA HIS A 491 -19.13 12.94 6.41
C HIS A 491 -19.78 12.21 5.22
N MET A 492 -20.99 11.70 5.43
CA MET A 492 -21.75 10.97 4.43
C MET A 492 -22.88 11.83 3.85
N ALA A 493 -23.01 11.79 2.52
CA ALA A 493 -24.15 12.34 1.79
C ALA A 493 -25.12 11.21 1.42
N CYS A 494 -26.42 11.41 1.67
CA CYS A 494 -27.47 10.52 1.19
C CYS A 494 -27.72 10.77 -0.30
N VAL A 495 -27.63 9.72 -1.13
CA VAL A 495 -27.78 9.80 -2.59
C VAL A 495 -28.92 8.97 -3.15
N GLY A 496 -29.47 8.07 -2.35
CA GLY A 496 -30.60 7.24 -2.72
C GLY A 496 -31.46 6.94 -1.50
N ASN A 497 -32.76 6.81 -1.71
CA ASN A 497 -33.70 6.39 -0.68
C ASN A 497 -34.66 5.37 -1.29
N HIS A 498 -34.61 4.14 -0.80
CA HIS A 498 -35.49 3.04 -1.22
C HIS A 498 -36.04 2.30 0.00
N ARG A 499 -35.76 1.00 0.17
CA ARG A 499 -36.03 0.29 1.44
C ARG A 499 -35.06 0.68 2.54
N HIS A 500 -33.86 1.07 2.14
CA HIS A 500 -32.86 1.70 2.99
C HIS A 500 -32.28 2.93 2.28
N ILE A 501 -31.51 3.74 3.00
CA ILE A 501 -30.72 4.80 2.37
C ILE A 501 -29.48 4.23 1.68
N ASP A 502 -29.08 4.88 0.59
CA ASP A 502 -27.74 4.73 0.00
C ASP A 502 -26.94 5.99 0.31
N VAL A 503 -25.72 5.80 0.77
CA VAL A 503 -24.81 6.89 1.16
C VAL A 503 -23.53 6.84 0.35
N ARG A 504 -22.90 8.00 0.19
CA ARG A 504 -21.54 8.12 -0.33
C ARG A 504 -20.71 9.09 0.53
N PRO A 505 -19.38 8.92 0.58
CA PRO A 505 -18.48 9.96 1.05
C PRO A 505 -18.81 11.33 0.46
N ALA A 506 -18.92 12.35 1.31
CA ALA A 506 -19.04 13.73 0.87
C ALA A 506 -17.66 14.31 0.51
N MET A 507 -17.66 15.31 -0.37
CA MET A 507 -16.45 16.04 -0.70
C MET A 507 -15.94 16.84 0.50
N ALA A 508 -14.63 17.10 0.52
CA ALA A 508 -14.03 17.99 1.50
C ALA A 508 -14.72 19.37 1.47
N SER A 509 -14.90 19.96 2.64
CA SER A 509 -15.52 21.27 2.80
C SER A 509 -14.93 21.99 3.99
N ARG A 510 -15.28 23.27 4.18
CA ARG A 510 -14.89 24.03 5.37
C ARG A 510 -15.26 23.33 6.67
N GLY A 511 -16.43 22.67 6.70
CA GLY A 511 -16.93 21.98 7.89
C GLY A 511 -16.35 20.59 8.14
N ALA A 512 -15.63 20.02 7.17
CA ALA A 512 -15.13 18.64 7.17
C ALA A 512 -14.02 18.49 6.11
N GLY A 513 -12.81 18.97 6.39
CA GLY A 513 -11.74 19.04 5.41
C GLY A 513 -10.40 19.50 6.00
N LEU A 514 -9.31 19.04 5.40
CA LEU A 514 -7.97 19.57 5.65
C LEU A 514 -7.76 20.81 4.78
N LYS A 515 -7.34 21.92 5.37
CA LYS A 515 -7.18 23.18 4.65
C LYS A 515 -5.82 23.20 3.93
N VAL A 516 -5.84 23.56 2.65
CA VAL A 516 -4.70 23.49 1.72
C VAL A 516 -4.67 24.71 0.80
N ALA A 517 -3.52 25.01 0.20
CA ALA A 517 -3.44 25.92 -0.93
C ALA A 517 -4.26 25.40 -2.12
N ALA A 518 -4.86 26.30 -2.88
CA ALA A 518 -5.78 25.99 -3.97
C ALA A 518 -5.44 26.78 -5.25
N PRO A 519 -5.78 26.24 -6.43
CA PRO A 519 -5.67 26.98 -7.67
C PRO A 519 -6.62 28.19 -7.71
N PRO A 520 -6.32 29.19 -8.57
CA PRO A 520 -7.18 30.36 -8.72
C PRO A 520 -8.58 29.97 -9.19
N ARG A 521 -9.59 30.67 -8.69
CA ARG A 521 -11.01 30.42 -9.03
C ARG A 521 -11.75 31.74 -9.18
N ALA A 522 -12.57 31.83 -10.24
CA ALA A 522 -13.40 33.00 -10.52
C ALA A 522 -12.62 34.35 -10.52
N GLY A 523 -11.41 34.36 -11.10
CA GLY A 523 -10.57 35.56 -11.20
C GLY A 523 -9.83 35.96 -9.92
N ARG A 524 -9.92 35.16 -8.84
CA ARG A 524 -9.15 35.35 -7.60
C ARG A 524 -7.97 34.40 -7.56
N GLU A 525 -6.81 34.92 -7.15
CA GLU A 525 -5.56 34.19 -7.01
C GLU A 525 -5.22 33.93 -5.54
N ASN A 526 -4.26 33.04 -5.27
CA ASN A 526 -3.78 32.72 -3.92
C ASN A 526 -4.91 32.29 -2.97
N LEU A 527 -5.72 31.33 -3.42
CA LEU A 527 -6.83 30.81 -2.64
C LEU A 527 -6.35 29.67 -1.72
N ASP A 528 -6.98 29.55 -0.57
CA ASP A 528 -6.99 28.31 0.20
C ASP A 528 -8.27 27.53 -0.15
N GLY A 529 -8.28 26.22 0.10
CA GLY A 529 -9.45 25.35 -0.05
C GLY A 529 -9.31 24.12 0.82
N TYR A 530 -10.13 23.09 0.57
CA TYR A 530 -10.21 21.91 1.43
C TYR A 530 -10.03 20.61 0.64
N SER A 531 -9.23 19.70 1.20
CA SER A 531 -8.97 18.36 0.65
C SER A 531 -9.19 17.29 1.73
N ASN A 532 -9.32 16.02 1.31
CA ASN A 532 -9.53 14.87 2.17
C ASN A 532 -8.96 13.58 1.55
N GLY A 533 -9.11 12.47 2.27
CA GLY A 533 -8.82 11.14 1.77
C GLY A 533 -7.37 10.70 1.90
N THR A 534 -7.07 9.55 1.31
CA THR A 534 -5.78 8.87 1.47
C THR A 534 -4.60 9.60 0.83
N SER A 535 -4.85 10.40 -0.21
CA SER A 535 -3.85 11.30 -0.81
C SER A 535 -3.33 12.33 0.20
N ALA A 536 -4.25 13.00 0.91
CA ALA A 536 -3.89 13.96 1.93
C ALA A 536 -3.19 13.31 3.13
N ALA A 537 -3.67 12.12 3.53
CA ALA A 537 -3.04 11.32 4.58
C ALA A 537 -1.59 10.92 4.22
N ALA A 538 -1.33 10.50 2.97
CA ALA A 538 0.01 10.19 2.47
C ALA A 538 0.93 11.42 2.44
N ALA A 539 0.43 12.59 2.03
CA ALA A 539 1.18 13.83 2.09
C ALA A 539 1.60 14.20 3.54
N LEU A 540 0.70 13.99 4.51
CA LEU A 540 1.01 14.20 5.93
C LEU A 540 1.98 13.14 6.48
N ALA A 541 1.92 11.88 6.04
CA ALA A 541 2.95 10.87 6.37
C ALA A 541 4.33 11.30 5.83
N SER A 542 4.38 11.78 4.59
CA SER A 542 5.61 12.27 3.96
C SER A 542 6.19 13.47 4.71
N ARG A 543 5.34 14.41 5.15
CA ARG A 543 5.72 15.50 6.07
C ARG A 543 6.31 14.96 7.38
N THR A 544 5.67 13.98 8.00
CA THR A 544 6.17 13.39 9.25
C THR A 544 7.53 12.72 9.04
N CYS A 545 7.74 11.98 7.95
CA CYS A 545 9.07 11.44 7.59
C CYS A 545 10.13 12.53 7.44
N HIS A 546 9.79 13.65 6.80
CA HIS A 546 10.71 14.78 6.68
C HIS A 546 11.06 15.36 8.05
N ARG A 547 10.07 15.59 8.92
CA ARG A 547 10.31 16.09 10.28
C ARG A 547 11.17 15.13 11.10
N ILE A 548 10.98 13.82 10.95
CA ILE A 548 11.81 12.79 11.61
C ILE A 548 13.25 12.90 11.11
N HIS A 549 13.46 13.01 9.80
CA HIS A 549 14.79 13.20 9.22
C HIS A 549 15.49 14.44 9.80
N ASP A 550 14.80 15.58 9.81
CA ASP A 550 15.35 16.84 10.33
C ASP A 550 15.68 16.74 11.82
N ALA A 551 14.83 16.07 12.61
CA ALA A 551 15.10 15.85 14.03
C ALA A 551 16.34 14.98 14.25
N LEU A 552 16.53 13.93 13.44
CA LEU A 552 17.73 13.08 13.48
C LEU A 552 18.98 13.85 13.03
N GLU A 553 18.89 14.63 11.97
CA GLU A 553 19.99 15.46 11.50
C GLU A 553 20.38 16.53 12.53
N ALA A 554 19.40 17.18 13.17
CA ALA A 554 19.66 18.15 14.23
C ALA A 554 20.31 17.50 15.46
N ALA A 555 19.91 16.28 15.81
CA ALA A 555 20.42 15.57 16.97
C ALA A 555 21.83 14.98 16.76
N TYR A 556 22.14 14.47 15.56
CA TYR A 556 23.37 13.69 15.31
C TYR A 556 24.30 14.30 14.25
N GLY A 557 23.86 15.34 13.52
CA GLY A 557 24.63 16.05 12.52
C GLY A 557 25.25 15.13 11.46
N ALA A 558 26.56 15.30 11.24
CA ALA A 558 27.32 14.55 10.25
C ALA A 558 27.26 13.03 10.44
N ALA A 559 27.13 12.53 11.67
CA ALA A 559 27.06 11.09 11.92
C ALA A 559 25.80 10.47 11.30
N PHE A 560 24.66 11.16 11.34
CA PHE A 560 23.43 10.71 10.67
C PHE A 560 23.53 10.86 9.15
N LEU A 561 24.08 11.98 8.66
CA LEU A 561 24.22 12.22 7.22
C LEU A 561 25.20 11.26 6.53
N GLN A 562 26.14 10.66 7.27
CA GLN A 562 27.06 9.62 6.78
C GLN A 562 26.43 8.23 6.68
N ILE A 563 25.30 7.96 7.35
CA ILE A 563 24.57 6.69 7.20
C ILE A 563 24.12 6.56 5.75
N PRO A 564 24.30 5.40 5.08
CA PRO A 564 23.86 5.19 3.70
C PRO A 564 22.38 5.55 3.48
N ALA A 565 22.06 6.14 2.33
CA ALA A 565 20.69 6.61 2.01
C ALA A 565 19.63 5.51 2.21
N VAL A 566 19.92 4.27 1.79
CA VAL A 566 19.02 3.12 1.97
C VAL A 566 18.75 2.81 3.45
N GLN A 567 19.76 2.92 4.31
CA GLN A 567 19.64 2.71 5.76
C GLN A 567 18.83 3.85 6.41
N ARG A 568 19.05 5.11 5.98
CA ARG A 568 18.20 6.23 6.40
C ARG A 568 16.75 6.03 5.98
N ALA A 569 16.48 5.59 4.75
CA ALA A 569 15.13 5.36 4.26
C ALA A 569 14.38 4.28 5.07
N VAL A 570 15.00 3.13 5.34
CA VAL A 570 14.38 2.08 6.17
C VAL A 570 14.27 2.48 7.64
N LEU A 571 15.16 3.33 8.13
CA LEU A 571 15.06 3.92 9.47
C LEU A 571 13.87 4.87 9.59
N LEU A 572 13.69 5.78 8.63
CA LEU A 572 12.52 6.66 8.56
C LEU A 572 11.23 5.85 8.46
N LYS A 573 11.25 4.77 7.69
CA LYS A 573 10.14 3.81 7.58
C LYS A 573 9.79 3.18 8.94
N ALA A 574 10.79 2.71 9.68
CA ALA A 574 10.59 2.13 11.01
C ALA A 574 10.03 3.16 12.00
N LEU A 575 10.62 4.36 12.05
CA LEU A 575 10.22 5.43 12.96
C LEU A 575 8.82 5.98 12.67
N LEU A 576 8.42 6.08 11.40
CA LEU A 576 7.08 6.51 11.02
C LEU A 576 6.00 5.53 11.52
N VAL A 577 6.23 4.22 11.40
CA VAL A 577 5.26 3.19 11.82
C VAL A 577 5.30 2.95 13.32
N HIS A 578 6.44 3.20 13.98
CA HIS A 578 6.64 2.89 15.39
C HIS A 578 5.57 3.38 16.37
N PRO A 579 5.06 4.64 16.28
CA PRO A 579 4.04 5.13 17.20
C PRO A 579 2.62 4.65 16.85
N ALA A 580 2.43 3.94 15.73
CA ALA A 580 1.10 3.52 15.27
C ALA A 580 0.38 2.67 16.31
N GLN A 581 -0.84 3.06 16.65
CA GLN A 581 -1.68 2.38 17.64
C GLN A 581 -3.12 2.31 17.17
N TRP A 582 -3.80 1.19 17.45
CA TRP A 582 -5.23 1.10 17.25
C TRP A 582 -5.96 1.98 18.27
N PRO A 583 -6.78 2.96 17.83
CA PRO A 583 -7.68 3.65 18.76
C PRO A 583 -8.62 2.61 19.36
N GLN A 584 -8.58 2.45 20.69
CA GLN A 584 -9.19 1.31 21.35
C GLN A 584 -10.72 1.29 21.15
N GLU A 585 -11.35 2.45 21.14
CA GLU A 585 -12.80 2.60 21.01
C GLU A 585 -13.30 2.05 19.68
N ILE A 586 -12.65 2.40 18.54
CA ILE A 586 -13.06 1.86 17.24
C ILE A 586 -12.69 0.38 17.09
N ALA A 587 -11.55 -0.05 17.65
CA ALA A 587 -11.12 -1.45 17.59
C ALA A 587 -12.12 -2.35 18.33
N GLU A 588 -12.67 -1.88 19.46
CA GLU A 588 -13.76 -2.54 20.18
C GLU A 588 -15.05 -2.57 19.37
N VAL A 589 -15.43 -1.48 18.69
CA VAL A 589 -16.59 -1.46 17.78
C VAL A 589 -16.43 -2.50 16.67
N ILE A 590 -15.29 -2.53 15.97
CA ILE A 590 -15.05 -3.50 14.89
C ILE A 590 -15.12 -4.94 15.41
N LYS A 591 -14.43 -5.22 16.52
CA LYS A 591 -14.40 -6.55 17.14
C LYS A 591 -15.79 -7.05 17.53
N THR A 592 -16.60 -6.19 18.14
CA THR A 592 -17.94 -6.55 18.63
C THR A 592 -18.98 -6.61 17.52
N THR A 593 -18.80 -5.84 16.44
CA THR A 593 -19.72 -5.79 15.30
C THR A 593 -19.50 -6.95 14.33
N LEU A 594 -18.24 -7.22 13.95
CA LEU A 594 -17.93 -8.18 12.87
C LEU A 594 -17.70 -9.61 13.37
N GLY A 595 -17.42 -9.79 14.66
CA GLY A 595 -17.03 -11.09 15.21
C GLY A 595 -15.73 -11.63 14.57
N PRO A 596 -15.53 -12.96 14.50
CA PRO A 596 -16.30 -14.00 15.19
C PRO A 596 -16.15 -13.92 16.71
N THR A 597 -17.11 -14.45 17.47
CA THR A 597 -17.08 -14.48 18.95
C THR A 597 -16.65 -15.85 19.50
N GLY A 598 -16.10 -15.89 20.71
CA GLY A 598 -15.73 -17.13 21.40
C GLY A 598 -14.23 -17.40 21.55
N ARG A 599 -13.90 -18.48 22.27
CA ARG A 599 -12.51 -18.87 22.59
C ARG A 599 -11.77 -19.30 21.32
N GLY A 600 -10.51 -18.86 21.16
CA GLY A 600 -9.67 -19.21 20.02
C GLY A 600 -9.86 -18.33 18.78
N GLN A 601 -10.77 -17.36 18.79
CA GLN A 601 -11.08 -16.50 17.65
C GLN A 601 -10.23 -15.21 17.57
N ALA A 602 -9.26 -15.04 18.48
CA ALA A 602 -8.52 -13.79 18.64
C ALA A 602 -7.78 -13.34 17.36
N SER A 603 -7.20 -14.27 16.61
CA SER A 603 -6.49 -13.93 15.36
C SER A 603 -7.47 -13.43 14.27
N LYS A 604 -8.63 -14.09 14.11
CA LYS A 604 -9.68 -13.64 13.17
C LYS A 604 -10.27 -12.28 13.57
N GLN A 605 -10.49 -12.05 14.87
CA GLN A 605 -10.92 -10.73 15.37
C GLN A 605 -9.90 -9.64 15.07
N ARG A 606 -8.60 -9.92 15.27
CA ARG A 606 -7.50 -9.00 14.92
C ARG A 606 -7.38 -8.81 13.41
N ASP A 607 -7.70 -9.83 12.60
CA ASP A 607 -7.76 -9.72 11.14
C ASP A 607 -8.82 -8.69 10.71
N ASN A 608 -10.01 -8.74 11.30
CA ASN A 608 -11.05 -7.75 11.04
C ASN A 608 -10.58 -6.34 11.41
N ILE A 609 -9.95 -6.15 12.55
CA ILE A 609 -9.45 -4.82 12.98
C ILE A 609 -8.34 -4.32 12.05
N ARG A 610 -7.34 -5.15 11.73
CA ARG A 610 -6.17 -4.73 10.93
C ARG A 610 -6.54 -4.34 9.50
N ARG A 611 -7.62 -4.89 8.93
CA ARG A 611 -8.08 -4.52 7.57
C ARG A 611 -8.50 -3.06 7.48
N PHE A 612 -9.05 -2.51 8.57
CA PHE A 612 -9.42 -1.09 8.66
C PHE A 612 -8.25 -0.23 9.15
N LEU A 613 -7.50 -0.71 10.14
CA LEU A 613 -6.59 0.14 10.90
C LEU A 613 -5.11 -0.06 10.59
N GLY A 614 -4.70 -1.12 9.89
CA GLY A 614 -3.29 -1.42 9.70
C GLY A 614 -2.57 -1.72 11.02
N TYR A 615 -1.38 -1.12 11.22
CA TYR A 615 -0.74 -1.02 12.53
C TYR A 615 -1.36 0.06 13.42
N GLY A 616 -2.16 0.97 12.87
CA GLY A 616 -2.94 1.95 13.61
C GLY A 616 -2.74 3.39 13.14
N TYR A 617 -3.33 4.29 13.91
CA TYR A 617 -3.17 5.73 13.75
C TYR A 617 -1.81 6.18 14.28
N VAL A 618 -1.14 7.04 13.52
CA VAL A 618 0.12 7.67 13.89
C VAL A 618 -0.14 9.11 14.32
N ASP A 619 0.17 9.42 15.58
CA ASP A 619 0.35 10.80 16.02
C ASP A 619 1.75 11.28 15.61
N ALA A 620 1.79 12.31 14.75
CA ALA A 620 3.04 12.86 14.22
C ALA A 620 3.94 13.44 15.33
N GLU A 621 3.37 13.96 16.41
CA GLU A 621 4.16 14.50 17.52
C GLU A 621 4.80 13.37 18.33
N ASP A 622 4.14 12.23 18.50
CA ASP A 622 4.75 11.06 19.16
C ASP A 622 5.91 10.46 18.37
N ALA A 623 5.91 10.61 17.03
CA ALA A 623 7.01 10.19 16.18
C ALA A 623 8.28 11.05 16.33
N LEU A 624 8.13 12.29 16.84
CA LEU A 624 9.19 13.29 16.93
C LEU A 624 9.62 13.57 18.37
N ALA A 625 8.67 13.56 19.30
CA ALA A 625 8.85 14.00 20.66
C ALA A 625 9.50 12.91 21.53
N CYS A 626 10.57 13.32 22.21
CA CYS A 626 11.06 12.62 23.40
C CYS A 626 10.34 13.21 24.62
N ALA A 627 9.66 12.37 25.40
CA ALA A 627 9.01 12.76 26.65
C ALA A 627 9.82 12.24 27.84
N ALA A 628 9.77 12.92 28.99
CA ALA A 628 10.60 12.55 30.15
C ALA A 628 10.30 11.14 30.71
N ASP A 629 9.11 10.61 30.42
CA ASP A 629 8.58 9.31 30.83
C ASP A 629 8.65 8.23 29.72
N ARG A 630 9.32 8.54 28.61
CA ARG A 630 9.44 7.67 27.45
C ARG A 630 10.82 7.81 26.80
N ALA A 631 11.49 6.69 26.57
CA ALA A 631 12.75 6.65 25.83
C ALA A 631 12.56 5.88 24.53
N THR A 632 12.70 6.57 23.40
CA THR A 632 12.76 5.98 22.07
C THR A 632 14.19 6.06 21.54
N PHE A 633 14.72 4.94 21.09
CA PHE A 633 16.01 4.88 20.41
C PHE A 633 15.90 4.06 19.14
N PHE A 634 16.89 4.20 18.28
CA PHE A 634 16.92 3.53 16.99
C PHE A 634 18.27 2.88 16.73
N ALA A 635 18.26 1.91 15.83
CA ALA A 635 19.44 1.31 15.25
C ALA A 635 19.20 1.11 13.75
N THR A 636 20.28 1.08 12.98
CA THR A 636 20.23 0.70 11.57
C THR A 636 21.49 -0.06 11.20
N GLY A 637 21.40 -0.89 10.17
CA GLY A 637 22.51 -1.69 9.69
C GLY A 637 22.10 -2.57 8.52
N VAL A 638 22.90 -3.61 8.30
CA VAL A 638 22.65 -4.62 7.27
C VAL A 638 22.70 -6.00 7.90
N LEU A 639 21.87 -6.92 7.40
CA LEU A 639 21.80 -8.30 7.88
C LEU A 639 22.12 -9.29 6.76
N GLU A 640 23.25 -9.98 6.90
CA GLU A 640 23.67 -11.03 5.97
C GLU A 640 22.80 -12.30 6.10
N SER A 641 22.92 -13.20 5.13
CA SER A 641 22.21 -14.48 5.16
C SER A 641 22.59 -15.31 6.41
N ASN A 642 21.60 -15.95 7.03
CA ASN A 642 21.74 -16.76 8.25
C ASN A 642 22.38 -16.02 9.45
N ARG A 643 22.33 -14.68 9.47
CA ARG A 643 22.76 -13.87 10.62
C ARG A 643 21.57 -13.33 11.41
N LEU A 644 21.85 -13.01 12.66
CA LEU A 644 20.97 -12.27 13.56
C LEU A 644 21.70 -11.01 14.03
N ALA A 645 20.94 -9.94 14.29
CA ALA A 645 21.45 -8.74 14.93
C ALA A 645 20.81 -8.62 16.31
N THR A 646 21.64 -8.43 17.34
CA THR A 646 21.19 -8.21 18.72
C THR A 646 21.42 -6.76 19.08
N ILE A 647 20.36 -6.09 19.54
CA ILE A 647 20.39 -4.71 20.00
C ILE A 647 20.09 -4.72 21.50
N ASP A 648 21.08 -4.35 22.30
CA ASP A 648 20.93 -4.30 23.75
C ASP A 648 20.16 -3.04 24.16
N VAL A 649 18.90 -3.25 24.54
CA VAL A 649 17.99 -2.19 24.98
C VAL A 649 18.20 -1.92 26.47
N PRO A 650 18.71 -0.76 26.89
CA PRO A 650 18.88 -0.46 28.32
C PRO A 650 17.52 -0.34 29.01
N VAL A 651 17.35 -1.07 30.11
CA VAL A 651 16.19 -0.93 30.97
C VAL A 651 16.49 0.16 32.02
N PRO A 652 15.68 1.23 32.09
CA PRO A 652 15.83 2.26 33.14
C PRO A 652 15.52 1.65 34.51
N VAL A 653 16.31 1.98 35.53
CA VAL A 653 16.03 1.53 36.92
C VAL A 653 14.76 2.19 37.43
N ALA A 654 14.40 3.37 36.91
CA ALA A 654 13.19 4.11 37.25
C ALA A 654 11.90 3.28 37.17
N ILE A 655 11.80 2.25 36.31
CA ILE A 655 10.58 1.42 36.20
C ILE A 655 10.53 0.28 37.23
N GLY A 656 11.65 -0.06 37.87
CA GLY A 656 11.76 -1.19 38.78
C GLY A 656 10.86 -1.06 40.02
N GLY A 657 10.18 -2.14 40.40
CA GLY A 657 9.37 -2.22 41.62
C GLY A 657 8.06 -1.42 41.60
N LYS A 658 7.69 -0.81 40.47
CA LYS A 658 6.50 0.05 40.34
C LYS A 658 5.37 -0.66 39.59
N ALA A 659 4.29 -1.00 40.30
CA ALA A 659 3.07 -1.55 39.72
C ALA A 659 2.22 -0.44 39.05
N ARG A 660 2.72 0.09 37.93
CA ARG A 660 2.07 1.12 37.10
C ARG A 660 2.04 0.67 35.64
N PRO A 661 1.12 1.18 34.80
CA PRO A 661 1.12 0.90 33.37
C PRO A 661 2.48 1.22 32.74
N HIS A 662 3.05 0.28 32.01
CA HIS A 662 4.29 0.43 31.26
C HIS A 662 4.29 -0.45 30.02
N SER A 663 5.17 -0.16 29.07
CA SER A 663 5.25 -0.88 27.81
C SER A 663 6.65 -0.89 27.22
N LEU A 664 6.90 -1.94 26.42
CA LEU A 664 8.01 -2.05 25.48
C LEU A 664 7.40 -2.18 24.08
N SER A 665 7.81 -1.33 23.14
CA SER A 665 7.45 -1.43 21.73
C SER A 665 8.71 -1.56 20.90
N ALA A 666 8.67 -2.37 19.83
CA ALA A 666 9.77 -2.50 18.88
C ALA A 666 9.24 -2.63 17.46
N THR A 667 9.82 -1.89 16.52
CA THR A 667 9.47 -1.92 15.09
C THR A 667 10.72 -2.12 14.28
N VAL A 668 10.74 -3.12 13.40
CA VAL A 668 11.77 -3.30 12.37
C VAL A 668 11.15 -3.06 11.00
N ALA A 669 11.87 -2.35 10.14
CA ALA A 669 11.51 -2.16 8.75
C ALA A 669 12.72 -2.41 7.84
N TRP A 670 12.46 -2.93 6.64
CA TRP A 670 13.49 -3.17 5.62
C TRP A 670 12.94 -2.95 4.21
N PHE A 671 13.85 -2.99 3.24
CA PHE A 671 13.50 -3.21 1.83
C PHE A 671 13.92 -4.62 1.44
N SER A 672 12.96 -5.41 1.01
CA SER A 672 13.23 -6.75 0.50
C SER A 672 13.61 -6.67 -0.99
N PRO A 673 14.66 -7.39 -1.43
CA PRO A 673 14.91 -7.60 -2.84
C PRO A 673 13.66 -8.22 -3.49
N VAL A 674 13.25 -7.64 -4.63
CA VAL A 674 12.18 -8.20 -5.45
C VAL A 674 12.79 -8.87 -6.67
N LEU A 675 12.32 -10.08 -6.97
CA LEU A 675 12.80 -10.89 -8.11
C LEU A 675 11.63 -11.22 -9.05
N PRO A 676 11.32 -10.32 -9.99
CA PRO A 676 10.15 -10.47 -10.85
C PRO A 676 10.29 -11.69 -11.77
N GLY A 677 9.26 -12.55 -11.79
CA GLY A 677 9.26 -13.80 -12.56
C GLY A 677 9.94 -15.00 -11.88
N ARG A 678 10.52 -14.84 -10.68
CA ARG A 678 11.04 -15.97 -9.89
C ARG A 678 9.96 -16.61 -9.01
N LYS A 679 10.33 -17.73 -8.39
CA LYS A 679 9.52 -18.54 -7.49
C LYS A 679 8.74 -17.67 -6.49
N THR A 680 9.45 -16.94 -5.64
CA THR A 680 8.89 -16.06 -4.61
C THR A 680 9.10 -14.60 -4.99
N TYR A 681 8.07 -13.76 -4.87
CA TYR A 681 8.21 -12.35 -5.23
C TYR A 681 9.11 -11.61 -4.23
N ARG A 682 8.84 -11.83 -2.93
CA ARG A 682 9.66 -11.32 -1.83
C ARG A 682 10.69 -12.35 -1.43
N SER A 683 11.96 -11.97 -1.42
CA SER A 683 13.03 -12.93 -1.21
C SER A 683 13.55 -13.01 0.23
N SER A 684 13.44 -11.94 1.02
CA SER A 684 13.94 -11.92 2.41
C SER A 684 12.95 -11.32 3.40
N ARG A 685 12.85 -11.94 4.58
CA ARG A 685 11.97 -11.56 5.68
C ARG A 685 12.78 -11.33 6.95
N LEU A 686 12.45 -10.26 7.67
CA LEU A 686 12.97 -10.00 9.00
C LEU A 686 11.85 -10.12 10.03
N LYS A 687 12.20 -10.57 11.23
CA LYS A 687 11.28 -10.59 12.37
C LYS A 687 11.98 -10.20 13.66
N ILE A 688 11.16 -9.76 14.61
CA ILE A 688 11.58 -9.50 15.99
C ILE A 688 11.30 -10.75 16.80
N VAL A 689 12.37 -11.41 17.27
CA VAL A 689 12.24 -12.55 18.17
C VAL A 689 11.73 -12.04 19.52
N THR A 690 10.74 -12.75 20.09
CA THR A 690 10.20 -12.42 21.42
C THR A 690 11.33 -12.41 22.46
N PRO A 691 11.58 -11.28 23.16
CA PRO A 691 12.60 -11.23 24.20
C PRO A 691 12.31 -12.18 25.36
N ALA A 692 13.35 -12.75 25.98
CA ALA A 692 13.18 -13.66 27.13
C ALA A 692 12.88 -12.89 28.42
N GLU A 693 13.24 -11.60 28.46
CA GLU A 693 13.19 -10.73 29.63
C GLU A 693 11.81 -10.10 29.87
N LEU A 694 10.80 -10.40 29.03
CA LEU A 694 9.46 -9.85 29.16
C LEU A 694 8.81 -10.18 30.51
N ASP A 695 9.05 -11.38 31.05
CA ASP A 695 8.56 -11.79 32.37
C ASP A 695 9.18 -10.94 33.49
N ALA A 696 10.48 -10.65 33.40
CA ALA A 696 11.17 -9.77 34.35
C ALA A 696 10.65 -8.32 34.23
N LEU A 697 10.31 -7.90 33.02
CA LEU A 697 9.65 -6.61 32.78
C LEU A 697 8.17 -6.61 33.14
N ALA A 698 7.56 -7.73 33.54
CA ALA A 698 6.15 -7.84 33.88
C ALA A 698 5.18 -7.38 32.76
N VAL A 699 5.59 -7.54 31.50
CA VAL A 699 4.80 -7.20 30.30
C VAL A 699 4.38 -8.45 29.52
N SER A 700 3.29 -8.34 28.76
CA SER A 700 2.80 -9.41 27.86
C SER A 700 2.37 -8.82 26.51
N THR A 701 2.20 -9.67 25.49
CA THR A 701 1.80 -9.23 24.15
C THR A 701 0.53 -8.37 24.18
N GLU A 702 0.60 -7.19 23.56
CA GLU A 702 -0.52 -6.27 23.47
C GLU A 702 -1.68 -6.87 22.67
N ARG A 703 -2.89 -6.76 23.23
CA ARG A 703 -4.12 -7.31 22.65
C ARG A 703 -4.68 -6.41 21.56
N TRP A 704 -4.43 -5.10 21.65
CA TRP A 704 -4.90 -4.07 20.72
C TRP A 704 -3.82 -3.69 19.70
N HIS A 705 -3.25 -4.70 19.03
CA HIS A 705 -2.20 -4.57 18.01
C HIS A 705 -2.36 -5.71 16.99
N PRO A 706 -1.79 -5.66 15.77
CA PRO A 706 -1.69 -6.85 14.91
C PRO A 706 -0.93 -8.01 15.59
N ASP A 707 -1.32 -9.26 15.31
CA ASP A 707 -0.63 -10.43 15.87
C ASP A 707 0.76 -10.66 15.23
N GLU A 708 1.52 -11.58 15.81
CA GLU A 708 2.90 -11.87 15.37
C GLU A 708 2.94 -12.42 13.93
N ASN A 709 2.02 -13.32 13.58
CA ASN A 709 1.95 -13.89 12.23
C ASN A 709 1.56 -12.83 11.22
N GLN A 710 0.57 -12.00 11.56
CA GLN A 710 0.12 -10.88 10.75
C GLN A 710 1.25 -9.88 10.52
N SER A 711 2.01 -9.55 11.56
CA SER A 711 3.11 -8.58 11.51
C SER A 711 4.32 -9.09 10.72
N ASN A 712 4.57 -10.40 10.69
CA ASN A 712 5.71 -10.98 9.99
C ASN A 712 5.48 -11.19 8.48
N ARG A 713 4.29 -10.82 7.96
CA ARG A 713 3.93 -10.96 6.54
C ARG A 713 4.30 -9.76 5.68
N GLY A 714 4.68 -8.62 6.25
CA GLY A 714 5.09 -7.41 5.51
C GLY A 714 6.61 -7.23 5.40
N THR A 715 7.05 -6.02 5.05
CA THR A 715 8.46 -5.56 5.23
C THR A 715 8.61 -4.55 6.37
N VAL A 716 7.59 -4.52 7.22
CA VAL A 716 7.57 -3.91 8.55
C VAL A 716 7.07 -4.99 9.49
N SER A 717 7.67 -5.11 10.67
CA SER A 717 7.15 -5.90 11.78
C SER A 717 7.20 -5.04 13.02
N SER A 718 6.02 -4.69 13.55
CA SER A 718 5.85 -3.92 14.78
C SER A 718 5.30 -4.83 15.87
N ARG A 719 5.91 -4.79 17.05
CA ARG A 719 5.51 -5.56 18.22
C ARG A 719 5.40 -4.65 19.42
N ARG A 720 4.40 -4.93 20.26
CA ARG A 720 4.14 -4.18 21.49
C ARG A 720 3.82 -5.15 22.62
N TRP A 721 4.40 -4.85 23.77
CA TRP A 721 4.19 -5.56 25.02
C TRP A 721 3.84 -4.54 26.09
N SER A 722 2.82 -4.83 26.89
CA SER A 722 2.31 -3.95 27.93
C SER A 722 1.99 -4.72 29.21
N GLY A 723 2.06 -4.01 30.33
CA GLY A 723 1.88 -4.57 31.67
C GLY A 723 1.58 -3.48 32.70
N ALA A 724 1.11 -3.90 33.87
CA ALA A 724 0.85 -3.02 35.01
C ALA A 724 1.39 -3.57 36.34
N ASN A 725 1.94 -4.78 36.34
CA ASN A 725 2.56 -5.39 37.52
C ASN A 725 3.98 -4.84 37.72
N ALA A 726 4.54 -4.97 38.92
CA ALA A 726 5.85 -4.42 39.23
C ALA A 726 7.00 -5.16 38.49
N PRO A 727 7.81 -4.48 37.67
CA PRO A 727 8.99 -5.08 37.02
C PRO A 727 10.11 -5.39 38.01
N VAL A 728 10.89 -6.44 37.76
CA VAL A 728 12.11 -6.80 38.50
C VAL A 728 13.32 -6.33 37.70
N VAL A 729 13.80 -5.13 38.00
CA VAL A 729 14.91 -4.47 37.28
C VAL A 729 16.16 -4.40 38.14
N THR A 730 17.31 -4.78 37.57
CA THR A 730 18.62 -4.67 38.21
C THR A 730 19.43 -3.49 37.66
N PRO A 731 20.41 -2.96 38.42
CA PRO A 731 21.34 -1.96 37.90
C PRO A 731 22.08 -2.52 36.68
N ASN A 732 21.93 -1.85 35.54
CA ASN A 732 22.47 -2.24 34.22
C ASN A 732 21.69 -3.31 33.43
N MET A 733 20.48 -3.69 33.85
CA MET A 733 19.63 -4.59 33.06
C MET A 733 19.48 -4.10 31.60
N THR A 734 19.54 -5.03 30.66
CA THR A 734 19.22 -4.82 29.24
C THR A 734 18.21 -5.86 28.77
N VAL A 735 17.48 -5.53 27.70
CA VAL A 735 16.69 -6.49 26.93
C VAL A 735 17.39 -6.69 25.58
N PRO A 736 17.97 -7.86 25.30
CA PRO A 736 18.50 -8.17 23.97
C PRO A 736 17.35 -8.30 22.96
N LEU A 737 17.17 -7.27 22.13
CA LEU A 737 16.22 -7.32 21.02
C LEU A 737 16.89 -7.99 19.83
N VAL A 738 16.44 -9.18 19.46
CA VAL A 738 17.02 -9.95 18.35
C VAL A 738 16.21 -9.75 17.08
N ILE A 739 16.86 -9.21 16.05
CA ILE A 739 16.37 -9.13 14.68
C ILE A 739 16.91 -10.33 13.92
N GLN A 740 16.01 -11.17 13.43
CA GLN A 740 16.35 -12.39 12.70
C GLN A 740 15.93 -12.26 11.25
N ARG A 741 16.82 -12.64 10.33
CA ARG A 741 16.47 -12.96 8.93
C ARG A 741 15.97 -14.40 8.90
N ASP A 742 14.73 -14.59 8.46
CA ASP A 742 14.22 -15.93 8.18
C ASP A 742 14.95 -16.50 6.94
N PRO A 743 15.07 -17.83 6.80
CA PRO A 743 15.63 -18.45 5.62
C PRO A 743 14.98 -17.87 4.36
N ASP A 744 15.80 -17.56 3.35
CA ASP A 744 15.28 -17.00 2.10
C ASP A 744 14.26 -17.96 1.49
N GLN A 745 13.11 -17.42 1.09
CA GLN A 745 12.10 -18.20 0.40
C GLN A 745 12.54 -18.32 -1.07
N GLY A 746 12.72 -19.53 -1.59
CA GLY A 746 13.09 -19.76 -2.99
C GLY A 746 14.61 -19.79 -3.25
N THR A 747 15.10 -18.97 -4.20
CA THR A 747 16.54 -18.93 -4.52
C THR A 747 17.28 -18.19 -3.42
N ALA A 748 18.32 -18.79 -2.85
CA ALA A 748 19.18 -18.14 -1.86
C ALA A 748 19.71 -16.80 -2.42
N ILE A 749 19.64 -15.76 -1.59
CA ILE A 749 20.17 -14.44 -1.92
C ILE A 749 21.29 -14.11 -0.96
N ASP A 750 22.48 -13.90 -1.52
CA ASP A 750 23.66 -13.53 -0.72
C ASP A 750 23.69 -12.04 -0.33
N ASP A 751 22.77 -11.24 -0.88
CA ASP A 751 22.66 -9.81 -0.57
C ASP A 751 22.38 -9.56 0.92
N ALA A 752 23.09 -8.57 1.46
CA ALA A 752 22.85 -8.07 2.80
C ALA A 752 21.60 -7.18 2.82
N ILE A 753 20.71 -7.40 3.80
CA ILE A 753 19.41 -6.72 3.87
C ILE A 753 19.52 -5.48 4.77
N PRO A 754 19.34 -4.26 4.24
CA PRO A 754 19.35 -3.05 5.06
C PRO A 754 18.08 -3.00 5.92
N PHE A 755 18.24 -2.66 7.20
CA PHE A 755 17.13 -2.57 8.13
C PHE A 755 17.26 -1.35 9.05
N GLY A 756 16.10 -0.86 9.51
CA GLY A 756 15.96 0.14 10.56
C GLY A 756 15.14 -0.43 11.69
N VAL A 757 15.50 -0.09 12.93
CA VAL A 757 14.78 -0.49 14.14
C VAL A 757 14.48 0.75 14.98
N ALA A 758 13.26 0.83 15.49
CA ALA A 758 12.86 1.76 16.54
C ALA A 758 12.35 0.97 17.75
N VAL A 759 12.77 1.37 18.95
CA VAL A 759 12.35 0.73 20.20
C VAL A 759 11.99 1.80 21.22
N THR A 760 10.89 1.58 21.93
CA THR A 760 10.42 2.47 22.99
C THR A 760 10.20 1.72 24.28
N ILE A 761 10.76 2.22 25.38
CA ILE A 761 10.35 1.90 26.75
C ILE A 761 9.60 3.08 27.33
N CYS A 762 8.43 2.83 27.92
CA CYS A 762 7.56 3.87 28.45
C CYS A 762 6.90 3.42 29.76
N MET A 763 6.84 4.32 30.75
CA MET A 763 5.97 4.20 31.92
C MET A 763 5.34 5.59 32.18
N PRO A 764 4.11 5.83 31.72
CA PRO A 764 3.51 7.16 31.77
C PRO A 764 3.53 7.80 33.17
N GLY A 765 4.01 9.03 33.23
CA GLY A 765 4.15 9.81 34.46
C GLY A 765 5.29 9.38 35.38
N GLU A 766 6.27 8.63 34.88
CA GLU A 766 7.53 8.33 35.58
C GLU A 766 8.68 9.14 34.97
N ILE A 767 9.01 10.26 35.61
CA ILE A 767 10.02 11.20 35.11
C ILE A 767 11.42 10.62 35.32
N GLY A 768 12.26 10.65 34.28
CA GLY A 768 13.67 10.23 34.34
C GLY A 768 14.01 9.03 33.46
N ILE A 769 13.00 8.37 32.89
CA ILE A 769 13.19 7.27 31.94
C ILE A 769 14.07 7.69 30.77
N TYR A 770 13.79 8.85 30.18
CA TYR A 770 14.57 9.35 29.05
C TYR A 770 16.03 9.59 29.43
N ASP A 771 16.28 10.29 30.53
CA ASP A 771 17.64 10.66 30.95
C ASP A 771 18.46 9.45 31.38
N GLU A 772 17.86 8.49 32.11
CA GLU A 772 18.53 7.25 32.50
C GLU A 772 18.93 6.41 31.28
N VAL A 773 18.03 6.29 30.30
CA VAL A 773 18.33 5.58 29.05
C VAL A 773 19.41 6.34 28.29
N ARG A 774 19.23 7.65 28.05
CA ARG A 774 20.19 8.48 27.32
C ARG A 774 21.59 8.39 27.91
N ALA A 775 21.75 8.46 29.24
CA ALA A 775 23.04 8.34 29.91
C ALA A 775 23.77 7.02 29.61
N ARG A 776 23.03 5.95 29.28
CA ARG A 776 23.58 4.63 28.94
C ARG A 776 23.90 4.45 27.45
N VAL A 777 23.30 5.24 26.56
CA VAL A 777 23.48 5.09 25.09
C VAL A 777 24.37 6.17 24.48
N VAL A 778 24.58 7.31 25.16
CA VAL A 778 25.46 8.38 24.65
C VAL A 778 26.89 7.83 24.48
N PRO A 779 27.49 7.92 23.27
CA PRO A 779 28.87 7.52 23.05
C PRO A 779 29.81 8.30 23.98
N PRO A 780 30.83 7.67 24.59
CA PRO A 780 31.79 8.40 25.40
C PRO A 780 32.48 9.47 24.54
N VAL A 781 32.41 10.72 24.99
CA VAL A 781 33.10 11.84 24.33
C VAL A 781 34.59 11.52 24.33
N GLN A 782 35.18 11.27 23.15
CA GLN A 782 36.64 11.25 23.05
C GLN A 782 37.14 12.64 23.39
N ALA A 783 37.79 12.76 24.56
CA ALA A 783 38.56 13.95 24.88
C ALA A 783 39.57 14.16 23.76
N ARG A 784 39.44 15.27 23.02
CA ARG A 784 40.50 15.68 22.08
C ARG A 784 41.76 15.95 22.90
N PRO A 785 42.93 15.39 22.53
CA PRO A 785 44.18 15.68 23.20
C PRO A 785 44.57 17.16 23.08
#